data_AF-A0A0S8JNL3-F1
#
_entry.id   AF-A0A0S8JNL3-F1
#
_cell.length_a   1.000
_cell.length_b   1.000
_cell.length_c   1.000
_cell.angle_alpha   90.00
_cell.angle_beta   90.00
_cell.angle_gamma   90.00
#
_symmetry.space_group_name_H-M   'P 1'
#
loop_
_entity.id
_entity.type
_entity.pdbx_description
1 polymer ?
#
loop_
_entity_poly.entity_id
_entity_poly.type
_entity_poly.pdbx_seq_one_letter_code
_entity_poly.pdbx_strand_id
1 'polypeptide(L)'
;MAQERGKARHRREGNGVGYLSILLALFAVWGTGYASSAEAPDGYLNLYEAVLVAPADLSLPERKAIEMLVDEVEKRTLARWEVVHAWPGESVAVVAIGPVSSLEVFAGDFAEQIAPSSTGERPEGYCIRILKGQRSGPTVFVIGNDARGVLFGAGRLLREMRMRRGTVAVAKDLDVDTAPKYSLRGHQLGYRPKVNTYDGWTMPMWEQYIRDLAVFGTNSIELIPPRSDDARNSPHFPRPQIDMMARTSKMLDDYGLDVWIWYPAMDRNYADPKTVEFALKEWGEVFKSLPRIDVVFVPGGDPGHTRPKYLMALLEKQTENLRRYHPEAQMWLSTQSFTQEWLDECLEILRTESPSWLGGIVFGPQNRISLPDLRAAVPKKYPIRRYPDITHSIRCQYAVPDWDVAYALTEEREVINPRPTDEARIFRLWDEESIGFLTYSEGVNDDVNKIVWSCLGWDPQMDVVDILRQYSRYFIGERYEDDFAQGLLALERNWRGPLLTNETVFTTLKQFQAMEKGASPQVLLKWRFQQGLYRAYYDAYQARRLAYETELEQQAMDQLRQVRELGSLIAMDRAEAIVDRAVTERVAADLRARVFELAEALYQSIRMQLSVPRYKAISVGRGANLDLVDIPLNSRIWLKERFSELRGLDSEYDRRRGIDEIVNWTNPGPGGFYDDLGNLTRQPHLVRGIGADADPEFRQSSRVGFSGRVNHRISWRRLAESRYDAPLRMRYTNLDPSAHYKVRVVYGGRNCEVRLVADEGLEIHPFIRKESPPRPVEFDIPRQATEDGDLTLTWRQRPGQGGSGRGCQVAEVWLVKKGS
;
A
#
# COMPACT_ATOMS: atom_id res chain seq x y z
N MET A 1 -31.99 -58.88 -8.57
CA MET A 1 -33.21 -58.79 -7.74
C MET A 1 -33.86 -57.46 -8.06
N ALA A 2 -34.55 -57.36 -9.20
CA ALA A 2 -35.96 -57.70 -9.43
C ALA A 2 -36.87 -56.49 -9.12
N GLN A 3 -37.29 -55.87 -10.23
CA GLN A 3 -38.43 -54.96 -10.43
C GLN A 3 -39.73 -55.43 -9.77
N GLU A 4 -40.66 -54.49 -9.58
CA GLU A 4 -42.13 -54.55 -9.83
C GLU A 4 -42.81 -53.46 -8.96
N ARG A 5 -43.90 -52.75 -9.26
CA ARG A 5 -45.00 -52.65 -10.25
C ARG A 5 -45.61 -51.24 -9.99
N GLY A 6 -46.30 -50.49 -10.86
CA GLY A 6 -47.32 -50.85 -11.84
C GLY A 6 -48.64 -50.11 -11.54
N LYS A 7 -48.90 -49.04 -12.30
CA LYS A 7 -50.17 -48.60 -12.95
C LYS A 7 -51.54 -48.57 -12.22
N ALA A 8 -52.14 -47.36 -12.28
CA ALA A 8 -53.41 -46.99 -12.96
C ALA A 8 -54.81 -47.11 -12.30
N ARG A 9 -55.47 -45.92 -12.19
CA ARG A 9 -56.85 -45.49 -12.55
C ARG A 9 -58.10 -46.35 -12.22
N HIS A 10 -59.06 -45.73 -11.50
CA HIS A 10 -60.46 -45.39 -11.91
C HIS A 10 -61.19 -44.69 -10.74
N ARG A 11 -61.73 -43.46 -10.88
CA ARG A 11 -63.00 -42.96 -11.46
C ARG A 11 -64.25 -43.11 -10.54
N ARG A 12 -64.81 -41.98 -10.08
CA ARG A 12 -66.24 -41.53 -10.08
C ARG A 12 -66.44 -40.40 -9.04
N GLU A 13 -66.73 -39.16 -9.47
CA GLU A 13 -68.03 -38.55 -9.83
C GLU A 13 -68.70 -37.85 -8.64
N GLY A 14 -69.07 -36.56 -8.84
CA GLY A 14 -70.07 -35.89 -8.00
C GLY A 14 -69.84 -34.38 -7.77
N ASN A 15 -70.34 -33.57 -8.73
CA ASN A 15 -71.05 -32.27 -8.59
C ASN A 15 -70.54 -31.21 -7.57
N GLY A 16 -70.41 -29.92 -7.86
CA GLY A 16 -70.87 -29.09 -8.98
C GLY A 16 -70.86 -27.62 -8.51
N VAL A 17 -70.52 -26.72 -9.44
CA VAL A 17 -70.81 -25.28 -9.45
C VAL A 17 -70.13 -24.39 -8.39
N GLY A 18 -69.12 -23.63 -8.83
CA GLY A 18 -68.49 -22.55 -8.06
C GLY A 18 -67.28 -21.90 -8.75
N TYR A 19 -67.30 -21.73 -10.08
CA TYR A 19 -66.23 -21.04 -10.82
C TYR A 19 -66.81 -19.90 -11.65
N LEU A 20 -67.04 -18.73 -11.02
CA LEU A 20 -67.05 -17.45 -11.74
C LEU A 20 -66.90 -16.23 -10.79
N SER A 21 -65.91 -16.23 -9.89
CA SER A 21 -65.61 -15.02 -9.08
C SER A 21 -64.14 -14.83 -8.66
N ILE A 22 -63.19 -15.64 -9.14
CA ILE A 22 -61.77 -15.54 -8.73
C ILE A 22 -60.84 -15.46 -9.97
N LEU A 23 -61.28 -14.75 -11.02
CA LEU A 23 -60.43 -14.43 -12.18
C LEU A 23 -60.40 -12.93 -12.52
N LEU A 24 -61.00 -12.09 -11.67
CA LEU A 24 -60.97 -10.62 -11.78
C LEU A 24 -60.21 -9.92 -10.63
N ALA A 25 -59.64 -10.68 -9.68
CA ALA A 25 -58.85 -10.13 -8.57
C ALA A 25 -57.32 -10.32 -8.71
N LEU A 26 -56.84 -10.90 -9.82
CA LEU A 26 -55.41 -11.11 -10.10
C LEU A 26 -54.86 -10.23 -11.25
N PHE A 27 -55.67 -9.31 -11.78
CA PHE A 27 -55.26 -8.32 -12.78
C PHE A 27 -55.22 -6.86 -12.26
N ALA A 28 -55.42 -6.65 -10.95
CA ALA A 28 -55.50 -5.32 -10.35
C ALA A 28 -54.46 -5.07 -9.23
N VAL A 29 -53.31 -5.74 -9.27
CA VAL A 29 -52.09 -5.34 -8.55
C VAL A 29 -50.88 -5.45 -9.49
N TRP A 30 -51.05 -4.98 -10.72
CA TRP A 30 -50.00 -4.31 -11.49
C TRP A 30 -50.35 -2.82 -11.49
N GLY A 31 -50.53 -2.27 -10.29
CA GLY A 31 -50.31 -0.85 -10.11
C GLY A 31 -48.82 -0.66 -10.33
N THR A 32 -48.48 -0.01 -11.43
CA THR A 32 -47.17 0.62 -11.65
C THR A 32 -46.88 1.49 -10.44
N GLY A 33 -46.23 0.90 -9.43
CA GLY A 33 -45.45 1.64 -8.47
C GLY A 33 -44.28 2.24 -9.23
N TYR A 34 -44.54 3.30 -10.00
CA TYR A 34 -43.52 4.29 -10.27
C TYR A 34 -42.99 4.65 -8.89
N ALA A 35 -41.76 4.24 -8.59
CA ALA A 35 -41.04 4.80 -7.47
C ALA A 35 -40.99 6.30 -7.75
N SER A 36 -41.90 7.05 -7.13
CA SER A 36 -41.91 8.51 -7.23
C SER A 36 -40.51 8.97 -6.89
N SER A 37 -39.89 9.73 -7.80
CA SER A 37 -38.57 10.31 -7.56
C SER A 37 -38.62 11.06 -6.23
N ALA A 38 -37.68 10.75 -5.34
CA ALA A 38 -37.57 11.51 -4.10
C ALA A 38 -37.13 12.94 -4.47
N GLU A 39 -37.78 13.96 -3.92
CA GLU A 39 -37.33 15.35 -4.05
C GLU A 39 -35.85 15.45 -3.64
N ALA A 40 -35.08 16.22 -4.41
CA ALA A 40 -33.70 16.50 -4.06
C ALA A 40 -33.67 17.35 -2.78
N PRO A 41 -32.69 17.16 -1.89
CA PRO A 41 -32.52 18.02 -0.72
C PRO A 41 -32.38 19.50 -1.13
N ASP A 42 -32.79 20.41 -0.25
CA ASP A 42 -32.60 21.84 -0.46
C ASP A 42 -31.14 22.17 -0.81
N GLY A 43 -30.95 22.92 -1.89
CA GLY A 43 -29.61 23.24 -2.41
C GLY A 43 -29.08 22.29 -3.48
N TYR A 44 -29.81 21.21 -3.79
CA TYR A 44 -29.43 20.24 -4.82
C TYR A 44 -30.42 20.22 -6.01
N LEU A 45 -29.90 19.92 -7.19
CA LEU A 45 -30.69 19.66 -8.39
C LEU A 45 -30.97 18.16 -8.51
N ASN A 46 -32.21 17.78 -8.81
CA ASN A 46 -32.57 16.40 -9.10
C ASN A 46 -32.22 16.04 -10.55
N LEU A 47 -31.39 15.01 -10.72
CA LEU A 47 -30.97 14.47 -12.01
C LEU A 47 -31.43 13.03 -12.22
N TYR A 48 -32.32 12.50 -11.38
CA TYR A 48 -32.72 11.09 -11.44
C TYR A 48 -33.31 10.71 -12.81
N GLU A 49 -34.11 11.59 -13.39
CA GLU A 49 -34.73 11.41 -14.72
C GLU A 49 -34.02 12.23 -15.81
N ALA A 50 -32.74 12.56 -15.60
CA ALA A 50 -32.00 13.31 -16.60
C ALA A 50 -31.76 12.49 -17.87
N VAL A 51 -31.63 13.21 -18.98
CA VAL A 51 -31.06 12.68 -20.22
C VAL A 51 -29.65 13.22 -20.40
N LEU A 52 -28.78 12.40 -20.99
CA LEU A 52 -27.41 12.77 -21.28
C LEU A 52 -27.31 13.26 -22.72
N VAL A 53 -26.98 14.54 -22.92
CA VAL A 53 -26.79 15.13 -24.25
C VAL A 53 -25.30 15.09 -24.59
N ALA A 54 -24.94 14.48 -25.71
CA ALA A 54 -23.56 14.43 -26.17
C ALA A 54 -23.47 14.50 -27.71
N PRO A 55 -22.35 14.98 -28.28
CA PRO A 55 -22.12 14.92 -29.72
C PRO A 55 -22.27 13.48 -30.26
N ALA A 56 -22.77 13.32 -31.49
CA ALA A 56 -22.86 12.00 -32.13
C ALA A 56 -21.47 11.49 -32.58
N ASP A 57 -20.54 12.41 -32.84
CA ASP A 57 -19.31 12.17 -33.59
C ASP A 57 -18.10 11.98 -32.66
N LEU A 58 -18.31 11.36 -31.50
CA LEU A 58 -17.25 11.23 -30.49
C LEU A 58 -16.19 10.19 -30.85
N SER A 59 -14.96 10.42 -30.40
CA SER A 59 -13.89 9.42 -30.41
C SER A 59 -14.21 8.24 -29.48
N LEU A 60 -13.47 7.13 -29.61
CA LEU A 60 -13.69 5.96 -28.76
C LEU A 60 -13.48 6.28 -27.25
N PRO A 61 -12.41 6.96 -26.82
CA PRO A 61 -12.25 7.33 -25.41
C PRO A 61 -13.37 8.22 -24.86
N GLU A 62 -13.87 9.17 -25.65
CA GLU A 62 -15.00 10.02 -25.25
C GLU A 62 -16.29 9.21 -25.09
N ARG A 63 -16.57 8.28 -26.00
CA ARG A 63 -17.71 7.35 -25.85
C ARG A 63 -17.54 6.48 -24.59
N LYS A 64 -16.33 6.00 -24.31
CA LYS A 64 -16.04 5.23 -23.09
C LYS A 64 -16.24 6.04 -21.81
N ALA A 65 -15.92 7.32 -21.81
CA ALA A 65 -16.22 8.22 -20.70
C ALA A 65 -17.73 8.34 -20.44
N ILE A 66 -18.54 8.46 -21.50
CA ILE A 66 -20.00 8.53 -21.40
C ILE A 66 -20.58 7.20 -20.93
N GLU A 67 -20.13 6.07 -21.49
CA GLU A 67 -20.53 4.72 -21.03
C GLU A 67 -20.24 4.55 -19.54
N MET A 68 -19.04 4.95 -19.08
CA MET A 68 -18.69 4.92 -17.66
C MET A 68 -19.66 5.76 -16.82
N LEU A 69 -19.94 7.00 -17.22
CA LEU A 69 -20.86 7.87 -16.47
C LEU A 69 -22.25 7.24 -16.32
N VAL A 70 -22.84 6.76 -17.41
CA VAL A 70 -24.16 6.13 -17.41
C VAL A 70 -24.17 4.84 -16.59
N ASP A 71 -23.18 3.97 -16.78
CA ASP A 71 -23.08 2.70 -16.05
C ASP A 71 -22.93 2.93 -14.54
N GLU A 72 -22.09 3.88 -14.11
CA GLU A 72 -21.84 4.13 -12.70
C GLU A 72 -23.05 4.79 -12.01
N VAL A 73 -23.82 5.62 -12.72
CA VAL A 73 -25.11 6.16 -12.25
C VAL A 73 -26.13 5.04 -12.10
N GLU A 74 -26.30 4.20 -13.11
CA GLU A 74 -27.28 3.09 -13.09
C GLU A 74 -26.96 2.10 -11.97
N LYS A 75 -25.71 1.66 -11.85
CA LYS A 75 -25.27 0.72 -10.80
C LYS A 75 -25.61 1.21 -9.38
N ARG A 76 -25.56 2.53 -9.14
CA ARG A 76 -25.77 3.12 -7.81
C ARG A 76 -27.23 3.52 -7.55
N THR A 77 -27.98 3.85 -8.58
CA THR A 77 -29.28 4.52 -8.43
C THR A 77 -30.46 3.79 -9.05
N LEU A 78 -30.19 2.87 -10.00
CA LEU A 78 -31.14 2.23 -10.92
C LEU A 78 -31.77 3.18 -11.96
N ALA A 79 -31.30 4.42 -12.05
CA ALA A 79 -31.62 5.29 -13.17
C ALA A 79 -30.63 5.05 -14.30
N ARG A 80 -31.14 4.75 -15.50
CA ARG A 80 -30.34 4.68 -16.71
C ARG A 80 -30.66 5.91 -17.57
N TRP A 81 -29.72 6.84 -17.63
CA TRP A 81 -29.85 8.02 -18.49
C TRP A 81 -29.77 7.62 -19.96
N GLU A 82 -30.75 8.08 -20.74
CA GLU A 82 -30.72 7.94 -22.19
C GLU A 82 -29.66 8.89 -22.77
N VAL A 83 -28.80 8.38 -23.65
CA VAL A 83 -27.83 9.20 -24.39
C VAL A 83 -28.50 9.68 -25.67
N VAL A 84 -28.64 11.00 -25.79
CA VAL A 84 -29.27 11.67 -26.93
C VAL A 84 -28.30 12.66 -27.58
N HIS A 85 -28.53 12.96 -28.86
CA HIS A 85 -27.70 13.86 -29.65
C HIS A 85 -28.39 15.18 -30.01
N ALA A 86 -29.60 15.38 -29.47
CA ALA A 86 -30.38 16.59 -29.61
C ALA A 86 -31.00 16.95 -28.25
N TRP A 87 -31.18 18.25 -28.01
CA TRP A 87 -31.75 18.74 -26.75
C TRP A 87 -33.20 18.30 -26.58
N PRO A 88 -33.59 17.82 -25.38
CA PRO A 88 -34.98 17.48 -25.07
C PRO A 88 -35.82 18.74 -24.81
N GLY A 89 -37.13 18.55 -24.61
CA GLY A 89 -38.05 19.63 -24.20
C GLY A 89 -37.64 20.32 -22.90
N GLU A 90 -38.09 21.57 -22.70
CA GLU A 90 -37.56 22.49 -21.68
C GLU A 90 -37.58 21.97 -20.24
N SER A 91 -38.57 21.14 -19.87
CA SER A 91 -38.76 20.62 -18.51
C SER A 91 -37.90 19.40 -18.18
N VAL A 92 -37.24 18.79 -19.18
CA VAL A 92 -36.41 17.60 -18.98
C VAL A 92 -35.05 18.02 -18.40
N ALA A 93 -34.63 17.33 -17.35
CA ALA A 93 -33.30 17.50 -16.77
C ALA A 93 -32.21 17.04 -17.75
N VAL A 94 -31.12 17.80 -17.88
CA VAL A 94 -30.05 17.53 -18.84
C VAL A 94 -28.69 17.48 -18.16
N VAL A 95 -27.90 16.46 -18.51
CA VAL A 95 -26.45 16.43 -18.32
C VAL A 95 -25.81 16.47 -19.70
N ALA A 96 -25.27 17.62 -20.09
CA ALA A 96 -24.64 17.83 -21.39
C ALA A 96 -23.12 17.65 -21.28
N ILE A 97 -22.55 16.74 -22.07
CA ILE A 97 -21.13 16.37 -21.96
C ILE A 97 -20.45 16.21 -23.33
N GLY A 98 -19.25 16.77 -23.47
CA GLY A 98 -18.46 16.65 -24.69
C GLY A 98 -17.14 17.42 -24.63
N PRO A 99 -16.29 17.29 -25.66
CA PRO A 99 -15.07 18.07 -25.77
C PRO A 99 -15.40 19.52 -26.17
N VAL A 100 -14.54 20.45 -25.77
CA VAL A 100 -14.66 21.88 -26.09
C VAL A 100 -14.67 22.14 -27.60
N SER A 101 -14.00 21.27 -28.39
CA SER A 101 -14.00 21.32 -29.86
C SER A 101 -15.39 21.12 -30.49
N SER A 102 -16.33 20.54 -29.74
CA SER A 102 -17.73 20.32 -30.17
C SER A 102 -18.72 21.10 -29.31
N LEU A 103 -18.27 22.13 -28.58
CA LEU A 103 -19.09 22.85 -27.60
C LEU A 103 -20.38 23.41 -28.21
N GLU A 104 -20.30 24.06 -29.37
CA GLU A 104 -21.46 24.61 -30.07
C GLU A 104 -22.49 23.53 -30.44
N VAL A 105 -22.03 22.30 -30.73
CA VAL A 105 -22.90 21.19 -31.14
C VAL A 105 -23.77 20.70 -29.99
N PHE A 106 -23.18 20.47 -28.81
CA PHE A 106 -23.92 19.89 -27.68
C PHE A 106 -24.45 20.92 -26.70
N ALA A 107 -23.91 22.14 -26.66
CA ALA A 107 -24.39 23.22 -25.79
C ALA A 107 -25.32 24.22 -26.50
N GLY A 108 -25.29 24.31 -27.84
CA GLY A 108 -26.14 25.21 -28.61
C GLY A 108 -26.04 26.66 -28.13
N ASP A 109 -27.19 27.30 -27.92
CA ASP A 109 -27.30 28.71 -27.47
C ASP A 109 -26.64 28.98 -26.11
N PHE A 110 -26.33 27.93 -25.33
CA PHE A 110 -25.65 28.06 -24.04
C PHE A 110 -24.12 28.17 -24.17
N ALA A 111 -23.54 27.85 -25.34
CA ALA A 111 -22.10 27.68 -25.53
C ALA A 111 -21.28 28.90 -25.07
N GLU A 112 -21.71 30.13 -25.39
CA GLU A 112 -21.00 31.35 -25.00
C GLU A 112 -20.99 31.56 -23.46
N GLN A 113 -22.07 31.19 -22.77
CA GLN A 113 -22.22 31.42 -21.33
C GLN A 113 -21.41 30.44 -20.49
N ILE A 114 -21.21 29.23 -21.01
CA ILE A 114 -20.54 28.12 -20.33
C ILE A 114 -19.15 27.85 -20.90
N ALA A 115 -18.65 28.71 -21.79
CA ALA A 115 -17.31 28.64 -22.32
C ALA A 115 -16.27 28.64 -21.18
N PRO A 116 -15.23 27.79 -21.25
CA PRO A 116 -14.14 27.78 -20.27
C PRO A 116 -13.48 29.16 -20.16
N SER A 117 -13.16 29.59 -18.94
CA SER A 117 -12.80 30.99 -18.64
C SER A 117 -11.43 31.42 -19.17
N SER A 118 -10.47 30.50 -19.28
CA SER A 118 -9.15 30.66 -19.94
C SER A 118 -8.33 29.36 -19.89
N THR A 119 -9.00 28.25 -19.61
CA THR A 119 -8.44 26.96 -19.18
C THR A 119 -8.61 25.87 -20.23
N GLY A 120 -9.16 26.21 -21.40
CA GLY A 120 -9.20 25.35 -22.59
C GLY A 120 -7.81 25.02 -23.19
N GLU A 121 -6.73 25.62 -22.67
CA GLU A 121 -5.37 25.46 -23.21
C GLU A 121 -4.57 24.30 -22.60
N ARG A 122 -4.93 23.82 -21.39
CA ARG A 122 -4.15 22.80 -20.69
C ARG A 122 -4.71 21.39 -20.94
N PRO A 123 -3.90 20.43 -21.44
CA PRO A 123 -4.34 19.05 -21.68
C PRO A 123 -5.00 18.41 -20.46
N GLU A 124 -5.97 17.53 -20.72
CA GLU A 124 -6.73 16.75 -19.73
C GLU A 124 -7.63 17.57 -18.79
N GLY A 125 -7.68 18.90 -18.91
CA GLY A 125 -8.54 19.77 -18.11
C GLY A 125 -10.02 19.69 -18.46
N TYR A 126 -10.89 20.18 -17.56
CA TYR A 126 -12.33 20.23 -17.78
C TYR A 126 -13.02 21.35 -16.98
N CYS A 127 -14.25 21.66 -17.40
CA CYS A 127 -15.19 22.53 -16.70
C CYS A 127 -16.49 21.79 -16.34
N ILE A 128 -17.07 22.08 -15.17
CA ILE A 128 -18.43 21.70 -14.80
C ILE A 128 -19.20 22.97 -14.42
N ARG A 129 -20.34 23.21 -15.09
CA ARG A 129 -21.18 24.39 -14.90
C ARG A 129 -22.65 24.03 -14.71
N ILE A 130 -23.33 24.74 -13.81
CA ILE A 130 -24.77 24.68 -13.64
C ILE A 130 -25.42 25.97 -14.16
N LEU A 131 -26.31 25.88 -15.15
CA LEU A 131 -27.12 27.02 -15.57
C LEU A 131 -28.47 27.05 -14.83
N LYS A 132 -28.84 28.23 -14.32
CA LYS A 132 -30.07 28.46 -13.56
C LYS A 132 -31.03 29.35 -14.35
N GLY A 133 -32.32 28.99 -14.38
CA GLY A 133 -33.40 29.86 -14.87
C GLY A 133 -33.47 30.05 -16.39
N GLN A 134 -32.54 29.47 -17.16
CA GLN A 134 -32.55 29.47 -18.63
C GLN A 134 -33.48 28.39 -19.21
N ARG A 135 -33.67 27.29 -18.47
CA ARG A 135 -34.62 26.21 -18.76
C ARG A 135 -35.42 25.88 -17.50
N SER A 136 -36.61 25.32 -17.66
CA SER A 136 -37.40 24.85 -16.52
C SER A 136 -36.80 23.58 -15.90
N GLY A 137 -36.20 22.70 -16.71
CA GLY A 137 -35.42 21.55 -16.25
C GLY A 137 -33.99 21.93 -15.83
N PRO A 138 -33.41 21.25 -14.82
CA PRO A 138 -32.04 21.48 -14.39
C PRO A 138 -31.05 21.09 -15.49
N THR A 139 -29.98 21.86 -15.65
CA THR A 139 -28.97 21.63 -16.70
C THR A 139 -27.56 21.68 -16.12
N VAL A 140 -26.80 20.59 -16.32
CA VAL A 140 -25.39 20.43 -15.96
C VAL A 140 -24.56 20.31 -17.23
N PHE A 141 -23.48 21.07 -17.34
CA PHE A 141 -22.50 20.94 -18.42
C PHE A 141 -21.21 20.33 -17.89
N VAL A 142 -20.64 19.40 -18.65
CA VAL A 142 -19.29 18.83 -18.44
C VAL A 142 -18.50 18.99 -19.73
N ILE A 143 -17.50 19.85 -19.71
CA ILE A 143 -16.77 20.28 -20.91
C ILE A 143 -15.32 19.87 -20.75
N GLY A 144 -14.86 18.90 -21.52
CA GLY A 144 -13.46 18.47 -21.52
C GLY A 144 -12.61 19.26 -22.52
N ASN A 145 -11.37 19.59 -22.19
CA ASN A 145 -10.45 20.22 -23.14
C ASN A 145 -10.05 19.26 -24.28
N ASP A 146 -10.00 17.98 -23.98
CA ASP A 146 -9.73 16.87 -24.88
C ASP A 146 -10.48 15.61 -24.40
N ALA A 147 -10.23 14.47 -25.05
CA ALA A 147 -10.88 13.20 -24.70
C ALA A 147 -10.64 12.76 -23.24
N ARG A 148 -9.45 13.02 -22.68
CA ARG A 148 -9.17 12.75 -21.26
C ARG A 148 -9.85 13.77 -20.36
N GLY A 149 -9.95 15.02 -20.78
CA GLY A 149 -10.77 16.04 -20.13
C GLY A 149 -12.23 15.61 -19.98
N VAL A 150 -12.81 14.99 -21.02
CA VAL A 150 -14.16 14.42 -20.94
C VAL A 150 -14.24 13.28 -19.92
N LEU A 151 -13.26 12.36 -19.92
CA LEU A 151 -13.17 11.26 -18.96
C LEU A 151 -13.07 11.76 -17.51
N PHE A 152 -12.16 12.69 -17.24
CA PHE A 152 -11.94 13.22 -15.89
C PHE A 152 -13.05 14.15 -15.43
N GLY A 153 -13.69 14.89 -16.34
CA GLY A 153 -14.89 15.67 -16.06
C GLY A 153 -16.07 14.78 -15.66
N ALA A 154 -16.30 13.68 -16.39
CA ALA A 154 -17.29 12.67 -16.02
C ALA A 154 -16.98 12.07 -14.64
N GLY A 155 -15.72 11.73 -14.39
CA GLY A 155 -15.24 11.25 -13.09
C GLY A 155 -15.46 12.26 -11.96
N ARG A 156 -15.18 13.55 -12.19
CA ARG A 156 -15.44 14.60 -11.19
C ARG A 156 -16.93 14.74 -10.91
N LEU A 157 -17.79 14.73 -11.93
CA LEU A 157 -19.24 14.77 -11.73
C LEU A 157 -19.71 13.58 -10.87
N LEU A 158 -19.23 12.36 -11.16
CA LEU A 158 -19.52 11.16 -10.36
C LEU A 158 -19.11 11.32 -8.89
N ARG A 159 -18.01 12.00 -8.60
CA ARG A 159 -17.56 12.29 -7.22
C ARG A 159 -18.43 13.33 -6.53
N GLU A 160 -18.99 14.30 -7.26
CA GLU A 160 -19.82 15.37 -6.69
C GLU A 160 -21.29 14.98 -6.52
N MET A 161 -21.78 14.03 -7.32
CA MET A 161 -23.16 13.58 -7.21
C MET A 161 -23.43 12.82 -5.91
N ARG A 162 -24.56 13.14 -5.29
CA ARG A 162 -25.21 12.34 -4.26
C ARG A 162 -26.05 11.27 -4.94
N MET A 163 -25.58 10.03 -4.88
CA MET A 163 -26.21 8.88 -5.53
C MET A 163 -26.74 7.88 -4.50
N ARG A 164 -28.05 7.63 -4.55
CA ARG A 164 -28.73 6.57 -3.81
C ARG A 164 -29.79 5.93 -4.69
N ARG A 165 -30.28 4.75 -4.30
CA ARG A 165 -31.37 4.10 -5.02
C ARG A 165 -32.57 5.06 -5.13
N GLY A 166 -33.03 5.35 -6.35
CA GLY A 166 -34.14 6.28 -6.57
C GLY A 166 -33.78 7.77 -6.50
N THR A 167 -32.51 8.17 -6.41
CA THR A 167 -32.11 9.59 -6.40
C THR A 167 -30.72 9.80 -7.00
N VAL A 168 -30.61 10.76 -7.91
CA VAL A 168 -29.35 11.36 -8.34
C VAL A 168 -29.47 12.85 -8.09
N ALA A 169 -28.52 13.44 -7.37
CA ALA A 169 -28.55 14.87 -7.09
C ALA A 169 -27.16 15.51 -7.13
N VAL A 170 -27.07 16.78 -7.54
CA VAL A 170 -25.82 17.56 -7.56
C VAL A 170 -26.04 18.95 -6.96
N ALA A 171 -25.02 19.53 -6.34
CA ALA A 171 -25.14 20.87 -5.74
C ALA A 171 -25.48 21.91 -6.82
N LYS A 172 -26.46 22.78 -6.55
CA LYS A 172 -26.95 23.78 -7.52
C LYS A 172 -25.93 24.88 -7.83
N ASP A 173 -24.91 25.02 -7.00
CA ASP A 173 -23.82 26.00 -7.08
C ASP A 173 -22.49 25.36 -7.46
N LEU A 174 -22.50 24.09 -7.92
CA LEU A 174 -21.29 23.44 -8.43
C LEU A 174 -20.74 24.24 -9.63
N ASP A 175 -19.52 24.73 -9.46
CA ASP A 175 -18.76 25.41 -10.49
C ASP A 175 -17.30 24.97 -10.39
N VAL A 176 -16.82 24.22 -11.39
CA VAL A 176 -15.48 23.66 -11.41
C VAL A 176 -14.79 24.02 -12.70
N ASP A 177 -13.61 24.61 -12.64
CA ASP A 177 -12.78 24.90 -13.80
C ASP A 177 -11.32 24.55 -13.44
N THR A 178 -10.82 23.44 -13.97
CA THR A 178 -9.56 22.87 -13.46
C THR A 178 -8.83 21.98 -14.47
N ALA A 179 -7.51 21.88 -14.30
CA ALA A 179 -6.62 21.03 -15.08
C ALA A 179 -5.52 20.47 -14.16
N PRO A 180 -4.95 19.28 -14.44
CA PRO A 180 -4.00 18.65 -13.55
C PRO A 180 -2.66 19.41 -13.50
N LYS A 181 -2.02 19.38 -12.33
CA LYS A 181 -0.67 19.92 -12.13
C LYS A 181 0.41 19.06 -12.82
N TYR A 182 0.33 17.74 -12.69
CA TYR A 182 1.31 16.80 -13.24
C TYR A 182 0.76 16.10 -14.47
N SER A 183 1.57 15.96 -15.51
CA SER A 183 1.18 15.22 -16.73
C SER A 183 1.22 13.71 -16.56
N LEU A 184 1.93 13.17 -15.56
CA LEU A 184 2.00 11.74 -15.28
C LEU A 184 1.42 11.41 -13.90
N ARG A 185 0.31 10.67 -13.88
CA ARG A 185 -0.42 10.27 -12.67
C ARG A 185 -0.87 8.81 -12.81
N GLY A 186 -0.02 7.88 -12.38
CA GLY A 186 -0.25 6.46 -12.62
C GLY A 186 -0.03 5.53 -11.44
N HIS A 187 -0.38 4.26 -11.64
CA HIS A 187 -0.13 3.18 -10.69
C HIS A 187 0.27 1.90 -11.42
N GLN A 188 1.13 1.10 -10.80
CA GLN A 188 1.45 -0.23 -11.29
C GLN A 188 0.35 -1.21 -10.93
N LEU A 189 -0.12 -1.98 -11.91
CA LEU A 189 -1.09 -3.05 -11.73
C LEU A 189 -0.53 -4.35 -12.34
N GLY A 190 0.16 -5.15 -11.50
CA GLY A 190 0.83 -6.38 -11.92
C GLY A 190 -0.07 -7.62 -11.87
N TYR A 191 -0.41 -8.19 -13.03
CA TYR A 191 -1.07 -9.50 -13.12
C TYR A 191 -0.05 -10.65 -12.93
N ARG A 192 0.28 -10.94 -11.68
CA ARG A 192 1.33 -11.90 -11.29
C ARG A 192 1.05 -12.59 -9.95
N PRO A 193 1.59 -13.78 -9.67
CA PRO A 193 1.29 -14.51 -8.42
C PRO A 193 1.85 -13.86 -7.14
N LYS A 194 2.71 -12.84 -7.28
CA LYS A 194 3.33 -12.14 -6.14
C LYS A 194 2.39 -11.16 -5.45
N VAL A 195 1.41 -10.60 -6.18
CA VAL A 195 0.43 -9.67 -5.60
C VAL A 195 -0.65 -10.45 -4.85
N ASN A 196 -1.24 -9.85 -3.83
CA ASN A 196 -2.26 -10.54 -3.02
C ASN A 196 -3.68 -10.48 -3.61
N THR A 197 -3.89 -9.91 -4.81
CA THR A 197 -5.23 -9.69 -5.39
C THR A 197 -5.35 -9.85 -6.91
N TYR A 198 -4.52 -9.14 -7.70
CA TYR A 198 -4.82 -8.89 -9.13
C TYR A 198 -4.79 -10.14 -10.01
N ASP A 199 -4.03 -11.16 -9.64
CA ASP A 199 -3.96 -12.44 -10.34
C ASP A 199 -5.29 -13.20 -10.33
N GLY A 200 -6.17 -12.94 -9.37
CA GLY A 200 -7.53 -13.50 -9.33
C GLY A 200 -8.58 -12.70 -10.10
N TRP A 201 -8.21 -11.58 -10.74
CA TRP A 201 -9.18 -10.67 -11.36
C TRP A 201 -9.61 -11.10 -12.76
N THR A 202 -10.92 -11.02 -12.98
CA THR A 202 -11.53 -11.18 -14.30
C THR A 202 -11.49 -9.85 -15.09
N MET A 203 -11.73 -9.89 -16.40
CA MET A 203 -11.77 -8.66 -17.23
C MET A 203 -12.75 -7.59 -16.68
N PRO A 204 -13.97 -7.92 -16.22
CA PRO A 204 -14.85 -6.94 -15.60
C PRO A 204 -14.30 -6.32 -14.31
N MET A 205 -13.56 -7.09 -13.50
CA MET A 205 -12.93 -6.54 -12.29
C MET A 205 -11.80 -5.57 -12.64
N TRP A 206 -10.98 -5.92 -13.64
CA TRP A 206 -9.96 -5.04 -14.20
C TRP A 206 -10.59 -3.74 -14.72
N GLU A 207 -11.64 -3.82 -15.51
CA GLU A 207 -12.32 -2.65 -16.06
C GLU A 207 -12.92 -1.77 -14.97
N GLN A 208 -13.63 -2.35 -14.00
CA GLN A 208 -14.20 -1.59 -12.89
C GLN A 208 -13.11 -0.86 -12.10
N TYR A 209 -11.99 -1.54 -11.81
CA TYR A 209 -10.92 -0.93 -11.03
C TYR A 209 -10.17 0.16 -11.81
N ILE A 210 -9.95 -0.01 -13.12
CA ILE A 210 -9.38 1.03 -13.97
C ILE A 210 -10.30 2.26 -14.05
N ARG A 211 -11.62 2.05 -14.22
CA ARG A 211 -12.62 3.13 -14.15
C ARG A 211 -12.56 3.86 -12.80
N ASP A 212 -12.50 3.11 -11.70
CA ASP A 212 -12.39 3.68 -10.35
C ASP A 212 -11.15 4.59 -10.20
N LEU A 213 -10.00 4.20 -10.76
CA LEU A 213 -8.79 5.03 -10.76
C LEU A 213 -8.94 6.27 -11.67
N ALA A 214 -9.50 6.11 -12.87
CA ALA A 214 -9.75 7.19 -13.81
C ALA A 214 -10.70 8.26 -13.24
N VAL A 215 -11.71 7.86 -12.45
CA VAL A 215 -12.64 8.78 -11.75
C VAL A 215 -11.90 9.77 -10.84
N PHE A 216 -10.74 9.39 -10.31
CA PHE A 216 -9.88 10.22 -9.47
C PHE A 216 -8.67 10.83 -10.21
N GLY A 217 -8.63 10.75 -11.53
CA GLY A 217 -7.66 11.46 -12.37
C GLY A 217 -6.41 10.67 -12.74
N THR A 218 -6.36 9.35 -12.50
CA THR A 218 -5.26 8.49 -12.98
C THR A 218 -5.27 8.45 -14.52
N ASN A 219 -4.13 8.73 -15.16
CA ASN A 219 -4.00 8.76 -16.62
C ASN A 219 -3.03 7.71 -17.21
N SER A 220 -2.33 6.96 -16.36
CA SER A 220 -1.36 5.94 -16.79
C SER A 220 -1.42 4.69 -15.93
N ILE A 221 -1.24 3.52 -16.52
CA ILE A 221 -1.17 2.24 -15.80
C ILE A 221 0.09 1.49 -16.24
N GLU A 222 0.86 0.97 -15.28
CA GLU A 222 2.05 0.15 -15.55
C GLU A 222 1.75 -1.33 -15.38
N LEU A 223 1.93 -2.08 -16.46
CA LEU A 223 1.75 -3.53 -16.52
C LEU A 223 3.08 -4.25 -16.29
N ILE A 224 3.00 -5.55 -16.02
CA ILE A 224 4.17 -6.41 -15.82
C ILE A 224 4.12 -7.54 -16.88
N PRO A 225 5.24 -7.82 -17.58
CA PRO A 225 5.31 -8.88 -18.58
C PRO A 225 5.21 -10.27 -17.94
N PRO A 226 4.88 -11.32 -18.73
CA PRO A 226 4.81 -12.69 -18.21
C PRO A 226 6.10 -13.20 -17.58
N ARG A 227 7.27 -12.81 -18.12
CA ARG A 227 8.58 -13.16 -17.56
C ARG A 227 9.08 -12.04 -16.63
N SER A 228 9.00 -12.31 -15.34
CA SER A 228 9.59 -11.53 -14.24
C SER A 228 10.34 -12.47 -13.29
N ASP A 229 10.67 -12.02 -12.07
CA ASP A 229 11.19 -12.85 -10.99
C ASP A 229 10.11 -13.66 -10.24
N ASP A 230 8.90 -13.71 -10.80
CA ASP A 230 7.75 -14.36 -10.20
C ASP A 230 7.55 -15.79 -10.74
N ALA A 231 6.72 -16.57 -10.05
CA ALA A 231 6.28 -17.85 -10.57
C ALA A 231 5.53 -17.66 -11.90
N ARG A 232 5.73 -18.56 -12.86
CA ARG A 232 5.10 -18.50 -14.20
C ARG A 232 3.57 -18.68 -14.17
N ASN A 233 3.01 -19.15 -13.06
CA ASN A 233 1.58 -19.41 -12.94
C ASN A 233 1.09 -19.09 -11.53
N SER A 234 -0.17 -18.68 -11.42
CA SER A 234 -0.93 -18.55 -10.18
C SER A 234 -2.09 -19.54 -10.18
N PRO A 235 -2.44 -20.16 -9.04
CA PRO A 235 -3.69 -20.92 -8.94
C PRO A 235 -4.95 -20.06 -9.15
N HIS A 236 -4.83 -18.74 -9.16
CA HIS A 236 -5.94 -17.81 -9.32
C HIS A 236 -6.14 -17.31 -10.74
N PHE A 237 -5.15 -17.45 -11.63
CA PHE A 237 -5.21 -16.89 -12.97
C PHE A 237 -6.46 -17.36 -13.73
N PRO A 238 -7.43 -16.48 -14.04
CA PRO A 238 -8.52 -16.85 -14.94
C PRO A 238 -8.08 -16.96 -16.40
N ARG A 239 -6.92 -16.39 -16.75
CA ARG A 239 -6.37 -16.33 -18.11
C ARG A 239 -4.85 -16.38 -18.12
N PRO A 240 -4.23 -16.84 -19.23
CA PRO A 240 -2.78 -16.70 -19.43
C PRO A 240 -2.32 -15.23 -19.32
N GLN A 241 -1.14 -15.00 -18.77
CA GLN A 241 -0.63 -13.65 -18.49
C GLN A 241 -0.57 -12.77 -19.75
N ILE A 242 -0.09 -13.28 -20.88
CA ILE A 242 0.02 -12.48 -22.11
C ILE A 242 -1.36 -12.13 -22.71
N ASP A 243 -2.37 -13.01 -22.58
CA ASP A 243 -3.76 -12.70 -23.00
C ASP A 243 -4.35 -11.61 -22.10
N MET A 244 -4.15 -11.72 -20.79
CA MET A 244 -4.61 -10.69 -19.84
C MET A 244 -3.92 -9.34 -20.10
N MET A 245 -2.60 -9.34 -20.29
CA MET A 245 -1.81 -8.13 -20.54
C MET A 245 -2.22 -7.44 -21.85
N ALA A 246 -2.40 -8.19 -22.95
CA ALA A 246 -2.84 -7.64 -24.23
C ALA A 246 -4.26 -7.04 -24.16
N ARG A 247 -5.18 -7.71 -23.46
CA ARG A 247 -6.55 -7.19 -23.25
C ARG A 247 -6.59 -5.97 -22.35
N THR A 248 -5.73 -5.93 -21.32
CA THR A 248 -5.61 -4.76 -20.44
C THR A 248 -5.00 -3.60 -21.21
N SER A 249 -3.95 -3.81 -22.01
CA SER A 249 -3.39 -2.80 -22.93
C SER A 249 -4.46 -2.24 -23.88
N LYS A 250 -5.28 -3.10 -24.49
CA LYS A 250 -6.42 -2.67 -25.32
C LYS A 250 -7.45 -1.84 -24.54
N MET A 251 -7.78 -2.27 -23.33
CA MET A 251 -8.74 -1.58 -22.47
C MET A 251 -8.23 -0.19 -22.10
N LEU A 252 -6.95 -0.06 -21.73
CA LEU A 252 -6.34 1.22 -21.43
C LEU A 252 -6.39 2.15 -22.65
N ASP A 253 -6.08 1.64 -23.84
CA ASP A 253 -6.22 2.39 -25.09
C ASP A 253 -7.67 2.85 -25.36
N ASP A 254 -8.66 2.00 -25.07
CA ASP A 254 -10.08 2.34 -25.22
C ASP A 254 -10.52 3.50 -24.33
N TYR A 255 -9.95 3.65 -23.13
CA TYR A 255 -10.15 4.81 -22.25
C TYR A 255 -9.16 5.95 -22.53
N GLY A 256 -8.26 5.79 -23.49
CA GLY A 256 -7.21 6.75 -23.80
C GLY A 256 -6.15 6.89 -22.70
N LEU A 257 -5.95 5.90 -21.83
CA LEU A 257 -4.94 5.89 -20.77
C LEU A 257 -3.59 5.36 -21.28
N ASP A 258 -2.49 5.92 -20.78
CA ASP A 258 -1.15 5.48 -21.21
C ASP A 258 -0.79 4.11 -20.64
N VAL A 259 -0.17 3.27 -21.49
CA VAL A 259 0.30 1.94 -21.16
C VAL A 259 1.80 1.98 -20.90
N TRP A 260 2.16 1.85 -19.63
CA TRP A 260 3.53 1.63 -19.19
C TRP A 260 3.80 0.14 -19.00
N ILE A 261 5.05 -0.28 -19.16
CA ILE A 261 5.49 -1.64 -18.83
C ILE A 261 6.71 -1.56 -17.93
N TRP A 262 6.63 -2.16 -16.74
CA TRP A 262 7.81 -2.46 -15.94
C TRP A 262 8.43 -3.76 -16.44
N TYR A 263 9.57 -3.70 -17.11
CA TYR A 263 10.20 -4.85 -17.79
C TYR A 263 11.64 -5.06 -17.28
N PRO A 264 11.89 -5.97 -16.33
CA PRO A 264 13.22 -6.20 -15.79
C PRO A 264 14.12 -6.98 -16.76
N ALA A 265 15.41 -6.63 -16.78
CA ALA A 265 16.44 -7.39 -17.48
C ALA A 265 16.84 -8.64 -16.67
N MET A 266 16.17 -9.76 -16.93
CA MET A 266 16.18 -10.96 -16.09
C MET A 266 17.42 -11.87 -16.23
N ASP A 267 18.15 -11.77 -17.34
CA ASP A 267 19.26 -12.67 -17.62
C ASP A 267 20.54 -12.28 -16.87
N ARG A 268 21.36 -13.28 -16.54
CA ARG A 268 22.52 -13.09 -15.66
C ARG A 268 23.65 -12.26 -16.28
N ASN A 269 23.78 -12.24 -17.61
CA ASN A 269 24.93 -11.65 -18.27
C ASN A 269 24.61 -11.10 -19.67
N TYR A 270 24.37 -9.80 -19.75
CA TYR A 270 24.16 -9.10 -21.03
C TYR A 270 25.46 -8.69 -21.75
N ALA A 271 26.63 -9.07 -21.25
CA ALA A 271 27.87 -8.98 -22.02
C ALA A 271 27.99 -10.08 -23.09
N ASP A 272 27.21 -11.16 -22.97
CA ASP A 272 27.14 -12.24 -23.95
C ASP A 272 26.16 -11.90 -25.11
N PRO A 273 26.63 -11.82 -26.36
CA PRO A 273 25.78 -11.52 -27.51
C PRO A 273 24.58 -12.47 -27.68
N LYS A 274 24.72 -13.77 -27.30
CA LYS A 274 23.60 -14.72 -27.40
C LYS A 274 22.48 -14.40 -26.41
N THR A 275 22.85 -13.95 -25.22
CA THR A 275 21.90 -13.49 -24.21
C THR A 275 21.16 -12.24 -24.70
N VAL A 276 21.87 -11.31 -25.34
CA VAL A 276 21.25 -10.13 -25.96
C VAL A 276 20.29 -10.52 -27.10
N GLU A 277 20.69 -11.42 -28.00
CA GLU A 277 19.84 -11.91 -29.10
C GLU A 277 18.57 -12.57 -28.58
N PHE A 278 18.68 -13.42 -27.57
CA PHE A 278 17.54 -14.05 -26.92
C PHE A 278 16.57 -13.03 -26.32
N ALA A 279 17.10 -12.05 -25.56
CA ALA A 279 16.27 -11.02 -24.94
C ALA A 279 15.58 -10.12 -25.98
N LEU A 280 16.24 -9.79 -27.09
CA LEU A 280 15.63 -9.04 -28.20
C LEU A 280 14.46 -9.82 -28.81
N LYS A 281 14.61 -11.13 -29.00
CA LYS A 281 13.51 -11.97 -29.49
C LYS A 281 12.35 -12.02 -28.50
N GLU A 282 12.62 -12.31 -27.24
CA GLU A 282 11.60 -12.45 -26.20
C GLU A 282 10.80 -11.17 -25.98
N TRP A 283 11.49 -10.04 -25.81
CA TRP A 283 10.82 -8.76 -25.58
C TRP A 283 10.05 -8.32 -26.82
N GLY A 284 10.59 -8.59 -28.02
CA GLY A 284 9.91 -8.33 -29.29
C GLY A 284 8.60 -9.10 -29.44
N GLU A 285 8.54 -10.36 -28.96
CA GLU A 285 7.30 -11.15 -28.94
C GLU A 285 6.24 -10.54 -28.01
N VAL A 286 6.64 -9.98 -26.87
CA VAL A 286 5.73 -9.24 -25.98
C VAL A 286 5.28 -7.95 -26.64
N PHE A 287 6.19 -7.13 -27.16
CA PHE A 287 5.88 -5.85 -27.79
C PHE A 287 4.90 -6.00 -28.95
N LYS A 288 5.10 -7.03 -29.79
CA LYS A 288 4.20 -7.36 -30.90
C LYS A 288 2.80 -7.78 -30.45
N SER A 289 2.67 -8.35 -29.26
CA SER A 289 1.40 -8.90 -28.76
C SER A 289 0.48 -7.84 -28.15
N LEU A 290 1.01 -6.68 -27.77
CA LEU A 290 0.25 -5.61 -27.13
C LEU A 290 -0.25 -4.59 -28.17
N PRO A 291 -1.54 -4.19 -28.11
CA PRO A 291 -2.09 -3.15 -29.00
C PRO A 291 -1.49 -1.77 -28.79
N ARG A 292 -1.11 -1.44 -27.56
CA ARG A 292 -0.52 -0.14 -27.20
C ARG A 292 0.57 -0.30 -26.15
N ILE A 293 1.70 0.37 -26.39
CA ILE A 293 2.76 0.61 -25.43
C ILE A 293 3.22 2.05 -25.62
N ASP A 294 3.13 2.87 -24.58
CA ASP A 294 3.65 4.24 -24.61
C ASP A 294 5.07 4.26 -24.03
N VAL A 295 5.32 3.50 -22.97
CA VAL A 295 6.63 3.50 -22.31
C VAL A 295 7.01 2.13 -21.74
N VAL A 296 8.29 1.76 -21.88
CA VAL A 296 8.92 0.65 -21.17
C VAL A 296 9.91 1.20 -20.15
N PHE A 297 9.72 0.84 -18.88
CA PHE A 297 10.63 1.12 -17.77
C PHE A 297 11.39 -0.15 -17.39
N VAL A 298 12.73 -0.06 -17.40
CA VAL A 298 13.62 -1.14 -16.96
C VAL A 298 14.28 -0.79 -15.63
N PRO A 299 14.01 -1.52 -14.53
CA PRO A 299 14.72 -1.31 -13.27
C PRO A 299 16.20 -1.65 -13.39
N GLY A 300 17.07 -0.88 -12.72
CA GLY A 300 18.49 -1.19 -12.60
C GLY A 300 18.78 -2.50 -11.82
N GLY A 301 17.86 -2.89 -10.93
CA GLY A 301 17.86 -4.19 -10.26
C GLY A 301 16.64 -4.42 -9.36
N ASP A 302 16.60 -5.57 -8.69
CA ASP A 302 15.46 -6.08 -7.89
C ASP A 302 14.12 -6.17 -8.66
N PRO A 303 14.02 -7.08 -9.65
CA PRO A 303 15.02 -8.00 -10.15
C PRO A 303 15.83 -7.39 -11.29
N GLY A 304 16.81 -8.15 -11.76
CA GLY A 304 17.89 -7.64 -12.61
C GLY A 304 19.11 -7.27 -11.78
N HIS A 305 20.28 -7.36 -12.40
CA HIS A 305 21.56 -7.02 -11.79
C HIS A 305 22.62 -6.87 -12.88
N THR A 306 22.51 -5.80 -13.65
CA THR A 306 23.35 -5.60 -14.84
C THR A 306 24.13 -4.30 -14.68
N ARG A 307 25.46 -4.39 -14.81
CA ARG A 307 26.35 -3.22 -14.78
C ARG A 307 25.92 -2.20 -15.85
N PRO A 308 25.87 -0.87 -15.54
CA PRO A 308 25.31 0.16 -16.41
C PRO A 308 25.75 0.10 -17.86
N LYS A 309 27.04 -0.06 -18.14
CA LYS A 309 27.54 -0.11 -19.54
C LYS A 309 26.89 -1.20 -20.40
N TYR A 310 26.60 -2.37 -19.82
CA TYR A 310 25.96 -3.48 -20.54
C TYR A 310 24.44 -3.32 -20.59
N LEU A 311 23.85 -2.75 -19.52
CA LEU A 311 22.43 -2.45 -19.47
C LEU A 311 22.07 -1.41 -20.55
N MET A 312 22.81 -0.30 -20.63
CA MET A 312 22.60 0.76 -21.62
C MET A 312 22.68 0.22 -23.06
N ALA A 313 23.70 -0.60 -23.36
CA ALA A 313 23.85 -1.22 -24.67
C ALA A 313 22.70 -2.19 -25.03
N LEU A 314 22.13 -2.89 -24.06
CA LEU A 314 20.91 -3.70 -24.26
C LEU A 314 19.71 -2.80 -24.54
N LEU A 315 19.51 -1.75 -23.74
CA LEU A 315 18.34 -0.88 -23.81
C LEU A 315 18.28 -0.06 -25.10
N GLU A 316 19.42 0.34 -25.65
CA GLU A 316 19.49 0.97 -26.98
C GLU A 316 18.88 0.05 -28.05
N LYS A 317 19.34 -1.21 -28.11
CA LYS A 317 18.81 -2.22 -29.04
C LYS A 317 17.35 -2.56 -28.77
N GLN A 318 16.94 -2.61 -27.51
CA GLN A 318 15.54 -2.84 -27.16
C GLN A 318 14.65 -1.64 -27.50
N THR A 319 15.19 -0.42 -27.52
CA THR A 319 14.46 0.77 -27.98
C THR A 319 14.19 0.67 -29.48
N GLU A 320 15.17 0.28 -30.28
CA GLU A 320 14.96 -0.01 -31.71
C GLU A 320 13.92 -1.12 -31.91
N ASN A 321 13.99 -2.19 -31.11
CA ASN A 321 13.06 -3.31 -31.18
C ASN A 321 11.62 -2.90 -30.81
N LEU A 322 11.46 -2.11 -29.75
CA LEU A 322 10.19 -1.54 -29.31
C LEU A 322 9.56 -0.69 -30.42
N ARG A 323 10.34 0.20 -31.03
CA ARG A 323 9.87 1.13 -32.08
C ARG A 323 9.47 0.46 -33.40
N ARG A 324 9.85 -0.80 -33.63
CA ARG A 324 9.34 -1.59 -34.77
C ARG A 324 7.83 -1.86 -34.68
N TYR A 325 7.31 -1.91 -33.46
CA TYR A 325 5.89 -2.19 -33.19
C TYR A 325 5.16 -0.97 -32.65
N HIS A 326 5.85 -0.10 -31.90
CA HIS A 326 5.30 1.10 -31.27
C HIS A 326 6.23 2.30 -31.51
N PRO A 327 6.12 2.99 -32.67
CA PRO A 327 7.12 3.98 -33.11
C PRO A 327 7.40 5.14 -32.16
N GLU A 328 6.37 5.61 -31.44
CA GLU A 328 6.45 6.73 -30.49
C GLU A 328 6.83 6.29 -29.07
N ALA A 329 6.96 4.99 -28.82
CA ALA A 329 7.19 4.46 -27.48
C ALA A 329 8.60 4.81 -26.97
N GLN A 330 8.69 5.01 -25.66
CA GLN A 330 9.91 5.44 -24.99
C GLN A 330 10.52 4.33 -24.14
N MET A 331 11.84 4.38 -23.96
CA MET A 331 12.58 3.51 -23.05
C MET A 331 13.08 4.33 -21.85
N TRP A 332 12.87 3.84 -20.64
CA TRP A 332 13.22 4.50 -19.38
C TRP A 332 13.99 3.54 -18.47
N LEU A 333 14.84 4.06 -17.58
CA LEU A 333 15.59 3.24 -16.63
C LEU A 333 15.65 3.84 -15.22
N SER A 334 15.93 3.03 -14.22
CA SER A 334 16.26 3.50 -12.86
C SER A 334 17.69 3.13 -12.48
N THR A 335 18.23 3.83 -11.48
CA THR A 335 19.49 3.45 -10.80
C THR A 335 19.25 2.52 -9.62
N GLN A 336 18.10 1.83 -9.62
CA GLN A 336 17.68 0.93 -8.55
C GLN A 336 18.75 -0.13 -8.26
N SER A 337 19.05 -0.32 -6.98
CA SER A 337 20.01 -1.33 -6.49
C SER A 337 21.48 -1.11 -6.88
N PHE A 338 21.83 -0.03 -7.58
CA PHE A 338 23.22 0.23 -7.97
C PHE A 338 24.13 0.45 -6.75
N THR A 339 25.36 -0.04 -6.85
CA THR A 339 26.45 0.34 -5.95
C THR A 339 26.87 1.78 -6.24
N GLN A 340 27.74 2.36 -5.42
CA GLN A 340 28.33 3.67 -5.72
C GLN A 340 29.02 3.66 -7.09
N GLU A 341 29.85 2.66 -7.36
CA GLU A 341 30.57 2.52 -8.63
C GLU A 341 29.62 2.49 -9.84
N TRP A 342 28.51 1.76 -9.74
CA TRP A 342 27.55 1.66 -10.84
C TRP A 342 26.69 2.92 -10.99
N LEU A 343 26.36 3.59 -9.89
CA LEU A 343 25.71 4.90 -9.97
C LEU A 343 26.62 5.91 -10.69
N ASP A 344 27.89 5.96 -10.32
CA ASP A 344 28.86 6.87 -10.92
C ASP A 344 29.07 6.57 -12.41
N GLU A 345 29.20 5.30 -12.79
CA GLU A 345 29.28 4.88 -14.21
C GLU A 345 28.02 5.28 -14.99
N CYS A 346 26.83 5.04 -14.43
CA CYS A 346 25.57 5.41 -15.07
C CYS A 346 25.47 6.93 -15.28
N LEU A 347 25.78 7.72 -14.26
CA LEU A 347 25.74 9.18 -14.35
C LEU A 347 26.77 9.71 -15.35
N GLU A 348 27.93 9.07 -15.44
CA GLU A 348 28.94 9.44 -16.43
C GLU A 348 28.45 9.19 -17.86
N ILE A 349 27.87 8.02 -18.15
CA ILE A 349 27.25 7.71 -19.46
C ILE A 349 26.20 8.76 -19.82
N LEU A 350 25.33 9.13 -18.87
CA LEU A 350 24.29 10.13 -19.11
C LEU A 350 24.86 11.51 -19.47
N ARG A 351 26.00 11.88 -18.89
CA ARG A 351 26.68 13.17 -19.13
C ARG A 351 27.47 13.20 -20.42
N THR A 352 28.24 12.15 -20.71
CA THR A 352 29.24 12.15 -21.79
C THR A 352 28.67 11.62 -23.10
N GLU A 353 28.00 10.47 -23.06
CA GLU A 353 27.41 9.85 -24.25
C GLU A 353 26.05 10.48 -24.59
N SER A 354 25.33 10.98 -23.57
CA SER A 354 24.09 11.73 -23.75
C SER A 354 23.09 11.01 -24.68
N PRO A 355 22.75 9.72 -24.43
CA PRO A 355 21.89 8.92 -25.32
C PRO A 355 20.57 9.63 -25.66
N SER A 356 20.23 9.67 -26.95
CA SER A 356 18.98 10.28 -27.46
C SER A 356 17.80 9.30 -27.47
N TRP A 357 18.07 7.99 -27.40
CA TRP A 357 17.04 6.96 -27.33
C TRP A 357 16.38 6.86 -25.95
N LEU A 358 17.05 7.34 -24.90
CA LEU A 358 16.57 7.26 -23.51
C LEU A 358 15.55 8.38 -23.21
N GLY A 359 14.35 7.99 -22.81
CA GLY A 359 13.23 8.90 -22.51
C GLY A 359 13.31 9.57 -21.14
N GLY A 360 13.88 8.90 -20.13
CA GLY A 360 14.01 9.48 -18.80
C GLY A 360 14.50 8.50 -17.72
N ILE A 361 14.58 9.02 -16.49
CA ILE A 361 15.04 8.30 -15.30
C ILE A 361 13.89 8.10 -14.31
N VAL A 362 13.85 6.94 -13.67
CA VAL A 362 12.87 6.61 -12.63
C VAL A 362 13.52 6.64 -11.25
N PHE A 363 12.91 7.38 -10.32
CA PHE A 363 13.28 7.42 -8.92
C PHE A 363 12.30 6.60 -8.08
N GLY A 364 12.77 5.57 -7.38
CA GLY A 364 11.93 4.72 -6.54
C GLY A 364 12.74 3.94 -5.49
N PRO A 365 12.20 2.81 -5.00
CA PRO A 365 12.87 1.99 -4.00
C PRO A 365 14.29 1.63 -4.40
N GLN A 366 15.19 1.62 -3.42
CA GLN A 366 16.60 1.20 -3.56
C GLN A 366 17.49 2.12 -4.41
N ASN A 367 17.02 3.32 -4.80
CA ASN A 367 17.90 4.36 -5.34
C ASN A 367 18.86 4.86 -4.25
N ARG A 368 20.17 4.81 -4.53
CA ARG A 368 21.22 5.04 -3.52
C ARG A 368 21.26 6.47 -2.96
N ILE A 369 20.98 7.47 -3.79
CA ILE A 369 20.92 8.89 -3.39
C ILE A 369 19.48 9.38 -3.34
N SER A 370 19.22 10.52 -2.66
CA SER A 370 17.88 11.09 -2.54
C SER A 370 17.34 11.60 -3.89
N LEU A 371 16.05 11.90 -3.98
CA LEU A 371 15.47 12.47 -5.20
C LEU A 371 16.10 13.83 -5.56
N PRO A 372 16.24 14.81 -4.63
CA PRO A 372 16.95 16.05 -4.93
C PRO A 372 18.40 15.83 -5.42
N ASP A 373 19.15 14.93 -4.76
CA ASP A 373 20.52 14.62 -5.18
C ASP A 373 20.56 13.98 -6.58
N LEU A 374 19.64 13.06 -6.87
CA LEU A 374 19.52 12.45 -8.19
C LEU A 374 19.15 13.48 -9.24
N ARG A 375 18.20 14.38 -8.95
CA ARG A 375 17.78 15.43 -9.86
C ARG A 375 18.93 16.39 -10.18
N ALA A 376 19.74 16.74 -9.18
CA ALA A 376 20.94 17.55 -9.35
C ALA A 376 22.01 16.84 -10.19
N ALA A 377 22.16 15.52 -10.04
CA ALA A 377 23.18 14.74 -10.75
C ALA A 377 22.81 14.35 -12.19
N VAL A 378 21.52 14.15 -12.50
CA VAL A 378 21.03 13.74 -13.82
C VAL A 378 20.87 14.96 -14.73
N PRO A 379 21.40 14.94 -15.98
CA PRO A 379 21.21 16.04 -16.94
C PRO A 379 19.74 16.42 -17.15
N LYS A 380 19.45 17.73 -17.23
CA LYS A 380 18.07 18.28 -17.31
C LYS A 380 17.24 17.74 -18.48
N LYS A 381 17.87 17.33 -19.58
CA LYS A 381 17.18 16.76 -20.74
C LYS A 381 16.48 15.43 -20.41
N TYR A 382 16.91 14.71 -19.38
CA TYR A 382 16.24 13.50 -18.91
C TYR A 382 15.25 13.87 -17.79
N PRO A 383 13.94 13.84 -18.05
CA PRO A 383 12.96 13.99 -16.98
C PRO A 383 13.13 12.86 -15.94
N ILE A 384 12.77 13.17 -14.70
CA ILE A 384 12.64 12.17 -13.64
C ILE A 384 11.16 11.99 -13.35
N ARG A 385 10.71 10.73 -13.30
CA ARG A 385 9.42 10.38 -12.69
C ARG A 385 9.63 9.69 -11.35
N ARG A 386 8.66 9.83 -10.45
CA ARG A 386 8.63 9.09 -9.18
C ARG A 386 7.98 7.72 -9.39
N TYR A 387 8.52 6.72 -8.71
CA TYR A 387 7.99 5.36 -8.58
C TYR A 387 7.92 5.00 -7.09
N PRO A 388 7.09 5.73 -6.31
CA PRO A 388 7.04 5.60 -4.86
C PRO A 388 6.42 4.26 -4.43
N ASP A 389 7.01 3.61 -3.44
CA ASP A 389 6.42 2.43 -2.77
C ASP A 389 5.33 2.85 -1.79
N ILE A 390 4.08 2.60 -2.17
CA ILE A 390 2.88 2.89 -1.35
C ILE A 390 2.25 1.63 -0.76
N THR A 391 2.78 0.45 -1.11
CA THR A 391 2.22 -0.86 -0.72
C THR A 391 2.82 -1.38 0.59
N HIS A 392 4.11 -1.11 0.81
CA HIS A 392 4.84 -1.73 1.90
C HIS A 392 4.89 -0.88 3.18
N SER A 393 4.72 -1.54 4.33
CA SER A 393 4.83 -0.88 5.66
C SER A 393 6.19 -1.06 6.33
N ILE A 394 6.94 -2.11 5.98
CA ILE A 394 8.31 -2.37 6.48
C ILE A 394 9.23 -2.84 5.35
N ARG A 395 10.54 -2.65 5.53
CA ARG A 395 11.58 -3.05 4.56
C ARG A 395 11.30 -2.50 3.15
N CYS A 396 10.94 -1.22 3.10
CA CYS A 396 10.53 -0.50 1.90
C CYS A 396 11.16 0.89 1.84
N GLN A 397 10.80 1.66 0.81
CA GLN A 397 11.22 3.04 0.61
C GLN A 397 10.72 3.94 1.74
N TYR A 398 9.40 3.96 1.96
CA TYR A 398 8.74 4.80 2.97
C TYR A 398 8.09 3.94 4.06
N ALA A 399 8.92 3.40 4.96
CA ALA A 399 8.44 2.57 6.06
C ALA A 399 7.53 3.36 7.02
N VAL A 400 6.59 2.68 7.67
CA VAL A 400 5.76 3.28 8.73
C VAL A 400 6.70 3.76 9.85
N PRO A 401 6.73 5.08 10.16
CA PRO A 401 7.63 5.60 11.17
C PRO A 401 7.31 5.01 12.55
N ASP A 402 8.35 4.53 13.23
CA ASP A 402 8.27 4.15 14.64
C ASP A 402 7.14 3.14 14.96
N TRP A 403 6.87 2.23 14.03
CA TRP A 403 5.76 1.28 14.14
C TRP A 403 5.92 0.33 15.34
N ASP A 404 4.81 -0.01 15.99
CA ASP A 404 4.84 -0.96 17.10
C ASP A 404 5.21 -2.37 16.61
N VAL A 405 6.05 -3.06 17.40
CA VAL A 405 6.53 -4.41 17.06
C VAL A 405 5.38 -5.42 16.95
N ALA A 406 4.29 -5.24 17.69
CA ALA A 406 3.13 -6.12 17.58
C ALA A 406 2.54 -6.06 16.17
N TYR A 407 2.32 -4.86 15.64
CA TYR A 407 1.84 -4.69 14.27
C TYR A 407 2.85 -5.19 13.26
N ALA A 408 4.11 -4.79 13.36
CA ALA A 408 5.14 -5.19 12.40
C ALA A 408 5.29 -6.71 12.25
N LEU A 409 5.06 -7.46 13.34
CA LEU A 409 5.17 -8.92 13.35
C LEU A 409 3.92 -9.63 12.81
N THR A 410 2.73 -9.06 13.00
CA THR A 410 1.47 -9.73 12.67
C THR A 410 0.92 -9.27 11.33
N GLU A 411 1.04 -7.98 11.05
CA GLU A 411 0.59 -7.36 9.80
C GLU A 411 1.59 -7.55 8.67
N GLU A 412 2.88 -7.62 9.01
CA GLU A 412 3.97 -7.80 8.06
C GLU A 412 4.04 -6.61 7.07
N ARG A 413 4.54 -6.81 5.85
CA ARG A 413 4.93 -5.73 4.94
C ARG A 413 3.82 -5.30 3.98
N GLU A 414 3.00 -6.22 3.47
CA GLU A 414 1.95 -5.96 2.45
C GLU A 414 0.55 -5.97 3.07
N VAL A 415 0.38 -5.15 4.09
CA VAL A 415 -0.88 -5.03 4.85
C VAL A 415 -1.80 -3.98 4.24
N ILE A 416 -3.11 -4.08 4.47
CA ILE A 416 -4.07 -2.98 4.25
C ILE A 416 -3.57 -1.74 5.01
N ASN A 417 -3.14 -0.70 4.29
CA ASN A 417 -2.35 0.38 4.84
C ASN A 417 -2.84 1.77 4.43
N PRO A 418 -4.10 2.16 4.74
CA PRO A 418 -4.52 3.55 4.52
C PRO A 418 -3.63 4.48 5.34
N ARG A 419 -2.79 5.27 4.66
CA ARG A 419 -1.82 6.22 5.24
C ARG A 419 -1.98 7.61 4.62
N PRO A 420 -3.20 8.15 4.53
CA PRO A 420 -3.47 9.35 3.73
C PRO A 420 -2.64 10.58 4.16
N THR A 421 -2.32 10.72 5.45
CA THR A 421 -1.54 11.87 5.95
C THR A 421 -0.05 11.72 5.64
N ASP A 422 0.53 10.55 5.92
CA ASP A 422 1.92 10.24 5.57
C ASP A 422 2.17 10.36 4.05
N GLU A 423 1.30 9.76 3.24
CA GLU A 423 1.47 9.76 1.79
C GLU A 423 1.35 11.17 1.20
N ALA A 424 0.44 12.00 1.73
CA ALA A 424 0.35 13.40 1.34
C ALA A 424 1.59 14.21 1.73
N ARG A 425 2.18 13.94 2.91
CA ARG A 425 3.43 14.57 3.34
C ARG A 425 4.59 14.17 2.42
N ILE A 426 4.73 12.88 2.13
CA ILE A 426 5.76 12.35 1.22
C ILE A 426 5.60 12.96 -0.18
N PHE A 427 4.37 13.04 -0.69
CA PHE A 427 4.08 13.65 -1.98
C PHE A 427 4.60 15.09 -2.06
N ARG A 428 4.26 15.91 -1.06
CA ARG A 428 4.54 17.36 -1.00
C ARG A 428 6.00 17.68 -0.72
N LEU A 429 6.76 16.77 -0.10
CA LEU A 429 8.17 17.03 0.23
C LEU A 429 9.04 17.21 -1.02
N TRP A 430 8.73 16.50 -2.11
CA TRP A 430 9.51 16.51 -3.36
C TRP A 430 8.63 16.69 -4.59
N ASP A 431 7.62 17.53 -4.49
CA ASP A 431 6.63 17.74 -5.54
C ASP A 431 7.24 18.49 -6.76
N GLU A 432 8.26 19.33 -6.57
CA GLU A 432 8.95 20.07 -7.64
C GLU A 432 10.05 19.26 -8.39
N GLU A 433 10.44 18.09 -7.88
CA GLU A 433 11.64 17.36 -8.36
C GLU A 433 11.36 16.37 -9.51
N SER A 434 10.09 16.24 -9.94
CA SER A 434 9.68 15.25 -10.94
C SER A 434 8.55 15.73 -11.86
N ILE A 435 8.36 15.04 -13.00
CA ILE A 435 7.25 15.30 -13.94
C ILE A 435 5.90 14.70 -13.48
N GLY A 436 5.88 14.09 -12.30
CA GLY A 436 4.76 13.27 -11.82
C GLY A 436 5.22 11.93 -11.26
N PHE A 437 4.31 10.97 -11.23
CA PHE A 437 4.52 9.69 -10.55
C PHE A 437 3.79 8.53 -11.24
N LEU A 438 4.32 7.34 -11.03
CA LEU A 438 3.60 6.10 -11.23
C LEU A 438 3.90 5.21 -10.01
N THR A 439 2.95 4.99 -9.12
CA THR A 439 3.25 4.36 -7.82
C THR A 439 3.53 2.85 -7.96
N TYR A 440 4.50 2.34 -7.20
CA TYR A 440 4.68 0.91 -7.02
C TYR A 440 3.58 0.37 -6.09
N SER A 441 2.78 -0.56 -6.61
CA SER A 441 1.64 -1.16 -5.90
C SER A 441 1.56 -2.66 -6.16
N GLU A 442 1.24 -3.42 -5.13
CA GLU A 442 1.16 -4.90 -5.17
C GLU A 442 -0.20 -5.45 -4.74
N GLY A 443 -1.27 -4.68 -4.93
CA GLY A 443 -2.63 -5.15 -4.69
C GLY A 443 -3.58 -4.02 -4.33
N VAL A 444 -4.74 -4.37 -3.78
CA VAL A 444 -5.71 -3.36 -3.28
C VAL A 444 -5.48 -2.94 -1.83
N ASN A 445 -4.42 -3.41 -1.18
CA ASN A 445 -4.09 -3.04 0.21
C ASN A 445 -3.77 -1.55 0.37
N ASP A 446 -3.25 -0.91 -0.68
CA ASP A 446 -2.85 0.50 -0.76
C ASP A 446 -3.86 1.37 -1.55
N ASP A 447 -5.10 0.90 -1.74
CA ASP A 447 -6.12 1.54 -2.59
C ASP A 447 -6.38 3.01 -2.21
N VAL A 448 -6.52 3.31 -0.92
CA VAL A 448 -6.68 4.70 -0.44
C VAL A 448 -5.47 5.56 -0.83
N ASN A 449 -4.25 5.01 -0.72
CA ASN A 449 -3.03 5.73 -1.04
C ASN A 449 -2.95 6.05 -2.54
N LYS A 450 -3.39 5.14 -3.43
CA LYS A 450 -3.50 5.43 -4.87
C LYS A 450 -4.38 6.66 -5.12
N ILE A 451 -5.55 6.73 -4.48
CA ILE A 451 -6.49 7.84 -4.64
C ILE A 451 -5.94 9.17 -4.10
N VAL A 452 -5.26 9.14 -2.96
CA VAL A 452 -4.56 10.31 -2.40
C VAL A 452 -3.50 10.83 -3.37
N TRP A 453 -2.64 9.95 -3.89
CA TRP A 453 -1.63 10.31 -4.87
C TRP A 453 -2.25 10.88 -6.16
N SER A 454 -3.32 10.28 -6.70
CA SER A 454 -3.99 10.80 -7.90
C SER A 454 -4.61 12.19 -7.71
N CYS A 455 -5.27 12.42 -6.57
CA CYS A 455 -5.84 13.73 -6.27
C CYS A 455 -4.76 14.79 -6.07
N LEU A 456 -3.68 14.48 -5.37
CA LEU A 456 -2.54 15.40 -5.20
C LEU A 456 -1.76 15.61 -6.52
N GLY A 457 -1.78 14.62 -7.41
CA GLY A 457 -1.31 14.73 -8.78
C GLY A 457 -2.11 15.72 -9.62
N TRP A 458 -3.41 15.85 -9.32
CA TRP A 458 -4.26 16.86 -9.93
C TRP A 458 -4.01 18.23 -9.29
N ASP A 459 -4.11 18.31 -7.97
CA ASP A 459 -3.91 19.52 -7.16
C ASP A 459 -3.11 19.19 -5.88
N PRO A 460 -1.82 19.58 -5.80
CA PRO A 460 -0.97 19.32 -4.63
C PRO A 460 -1.47 19.93 -3.31
N GLN A 461 -2.30 20.98 -3.41
CA GLN A 461 -2.82 21.72 -2.27
C GLN A 461 -4.16 21.19 -1.76
N MET A 462 -4.75 20.19 -2.44
CA MET A 462 -6.03 19.62 -2.04
C MET A 462 -5.98 19.09 -0.60
N ASP A 463 -7.01 19.41 0.18
CA ASP A 463 -7.12 18.94 1.56
C ASP A 463 -7.33 17.42 1.60
N VAL A 464 -6.61 16.75 2.48
CA VAL A 464 -6.63 15.28 2.59
C VAL A 464 -8.00 14.80 3.07
N VAL A 465 -8.66 15.52 3.98
CA VAL A 465 -10.00 15.15 4.46
C VAL A 465 -11.01 15.21 3.32
N ASP A 466 -10.92 16.23 2.47
CA ASP A 466 -11.81 16.37 1.32
C ASP A 466 -11.60 15.27 0.27
N ILE A 467 -10.36 14.84 0.04
CA ILE A 467 -10.07 13.64 -0.78
C ILE A 467 -10.78 12.41 -0.19
N LEU A 468 -10.66 12.21 1.12
CA LEU A 468 -11.24 11.05 1.79
C LEU A 468 -12.77 11.10 1.86
N ARG A 469 -13.38 12.29 1.93
CA ARG A 469 -14.83 12.48 1.80
C ARG A 469 -15.32 12.07 0.42
N GLN A 470 -14.64 12.51 -0.64
CA GLN A 470 -14.96 12.10 -2.01
C GLN A 470 -14.81 10.59 -2.21
N TYR A 471 -13.72 10.01 -1.69
CA TYR A 471 -13.52 8.55 -1.65
C TYR A 471 -14.69 7.84 -0.96
N SER A 472 -15.05 8.30 0.23
CA SER A 472 -16.09 7.69 1.06
C SER A 472 -17.47 7.79 0.40
N ARG A 473 -17.84 8.97 -0.13
CA ARG A 473 -19.10 9.18 -0.83
C ARG A 473 -19.20 8.33 -2.10
N TYR A 474 -18.16 8.32 -2.94
CA TYR A 474 -18.18 7.61 -4.21
C TYR A 474 -18.20 6.08 -4.03
N PHE A 475 -17.36 5.56 -3.14
CA PHE A 475 -17.21 4.11 -2.97
C PHE A 475 -18.19 3.53 -1.96
N ILE A 476 -18.44 4.19 -0.83
CA ILE A 476 -19.26 3.65 0.27
C ILE A 476 -20.69 4.19 0.22
N GLY A 477 -20.85 5.50 0.01
CA GLY A 477 -22.13 6.18 -0.16
C GLY A 477 -22.22 7.45 0.68
N GLU A 478 -23.10 8.38 0.29
CA GLU A 478 -23.20 9.71 0.92
C GLU A 478 -23.39 9.70 2.44
N ARG A 479 -24.08 8.68 2.98
CA ARG A 479 -24.32 8.53 4.43
C ARG A 479 -23.01 8.36 5.22
N TYR A 480 -21.96 7.83 4.59
CA TYR A 480 -20.68 7.52 5.22
C TYR A 480 -19.59 8.50 4.85
N GLU A 481 -19.92 9.61 4.20
CA GLU A 481 -18.96 10.61 3.69
C GLU A 481 -17.96 11.04 4.77
N ASP A 482 -18.45 11.52 5.92
CA ASP A 482 -17.58 11.95 7.02
C ASP A 482 -17.09 10.76 7.87
N ASP A 483 -17.98 9.86 8.28
CA ASP A 483 -17.65 8.80 9.23
C ASP A 483 -16.57 7.84 8.70
N PHE A 484 -16.64 7.46 7.42
CA PHE A 484 -15.63 6.58 6.83
C PHE A 484 -14.34 7.32 6.55
N ALA A 485 -14.40 8.59 6.11
CA ALA A 485 -13.22 9.43 5.91
C ALA A 485 -12.43 9.63 7.23
N GLN A 486 -13.12 9.95 8.31
CA GLN A 486 -12.53 10.05 9.64
C GLN A 486 -12.04 8.69 10.15
N GLY A 487 -12.75 7.61 9.82
CA GLY A 487 -12.34 6.24 10.11
C GLY A 487 -10.99 5.90 9.47
N LEU A 488 -10.77 6.26 8.21
CA LEU A 488 -9.48 6.05 7.52
C LEU A 488 -8.33 6.82 8.19
N LEU A 489 -8.55 8.07 8.60
CA LEU A 489 -7.57 8.84 9.37
C LEU A 489 -7.32 8.22 10.76
N ALA A 490 -8.35 7.65 11.39
CA ALA A 490 -8.23 6.98 12.67
C ALA A 490 -7.42 5.69 12.56
N LEU A 491 -7.59 4.91 11.48
CA LEU A 491 -6.77 3.74 11.20
C LEU A 491 -5.28 4.08 11.05
N GLU A 492 -4.96 5.17 10.35
CA GLU A 492 -3.56 5.64 10.27
C GLU A 492 -3.01 6.03 11.67
N ARG A 493 -3.84 6.66 12.52
CA ARG A 493 -3.47 7.03 13.90
C ARG A 493 -3.27 5.82 14.82
N ASN A 494 -3.95 4.70 14.59
CA ASN A 494 -3.74 3.47 15.37
C ASN A 494 -2.27 3.01 15.34
N TRP A 495 -1.56 3.27 14.24
CA TRP A 495 -0.15 2.90 14.07
C TRP A 495 0.86 3.85 14.72
N ARG A 496 0.41 4.92 15.37
CA ARG A 496 1.29 5.90 16.01
C ARG A 496 1.54 5.54 17.46
N GLY A 497 2.81 5.40 17.81
CA GLY A 497 3.25 5.18 19.18
C GLY A 497 3.03 3.75 19.71
N PRO A 498 3.34 3.51 20.99
CA PRO A 498 3.27 2.18 21.59
C PRO A 498 1.83 1.65 21.68
N LEU A 499 1.58 0.48 21.09
CA LEU A 499 0.23 -0.12 21.02
C LEU A 499 -0.35 -0.42 22.41
N LEU A 500 0.50 -0.84 23.35
CA LEU A 500 0.07 -1.24 24.71
C LEU A 500 -0.69 -0.13 25.46
N THR A 501 -0.38 1.14 25.17
CA THR A 501 -1.00 2.31 25.83
C THR A 501 -1.91 3.11 24.89
N ASN A 502 -2.09 2.65 23.65
CA ASN A 502 -2.87 3.36 22.66
C ASN A 502 -4.37 3.03 22.78
N GLU A 503 -5.08 3.74 23.65
CA GLU A 503 -6.52 3.55 23.86
C GLU A 503 -7.37 3.95 22.64
N THR A 504 -6.83 4.77 21.72
CA THR A 504 -7.57 5.26 20.55
C THR A 504 -7.98 4.12 19.62
N VAL A 505 -7.25 3.01 19.61
CA VAL A 505 -7.57 1.79 18.85
C VAL A 505 -8.99 1.29 19.13
N PHE A 506 -9.43 1.32 20.39
CA PHE A 506 -10.78 0.88 20.76
C PHE A 506 -11.85 1.90 20.38
N THR A 507 -11.50 3.18 20.30
CA THR A 507 -12.40 4.21 19.78
C THR A 507 -12.60 4.04 18.28
N THR A 508 -11.52 3.80 17.54
CA THR A 508 -11.56 3.47 16.11
C THR A 508 -12.42 2.22 15.86
N LEU A 509 -12.24 1.15 16.64
CA LEU A 509 -13.09 -0.05 16.55
C LEU A 509 -14.57 0.30 16.74
N LYS A 510 -14.93 1.05 17.79
CA LYS A 510 -16.33 1.43 18.06
C LYS A 510 -16.94 2.23 16.91
N GLN A 511 -16.18 3.13 16.29
CA GLN A 511 -16.62 3.89 15.13
C GLN A 511 -16.97 2.97 13.95
N PHE A 512 -16.08 2.03 13.62
CA PHE A 512 -16.33 1.07 12.54
C PHE A 512 -17.48 0.11 12.87
N GLN A 513 -17.61 -0.34 14.12
CA GLN A 513 -18.75 -1.15 14.57
C GLN A 513 -20.09 -0.41 14.46
N ALA A 514 -20.11 0.90 14.74
CA ALA A 514 -21.30 1.72 14.58
C ALA A 514 -21.71 1.81 13.10
N MET A 515 -20.76 2.03 12.20
CA MET A 515 -21.01 2.02 10.75
C MET A 515 -21.49 0.64 10.28
N GLU A 516 -20.84 -0.44 10.72
CA GLU A 516 -21.19 -1.83 10.37
C GLU A 516 -22.61 -2.19 10.81
N LYS A 517 -22.98 -1.87 12.05
CA LYS A 517 -24.32 -2.12 12.59
C LYS A 517 -25.40 -1.33 11.84
N GLY A 518 -25.06 -0.13 11.39
CA GLY A 518 -25.96 0.75 10.64
C GLY A 518 -26.02 0.47 9.13
N ALA A 519 -25.18 -0.43 8.61
CA ALA A 519 -25.01 -0.66 7.19
C ALA A 519 -26.09 -1.54 6.57
N SER A 520 -26.46 -1.23 5.32
CA SER A 520 -27.30 -2.10 4.52
C SER A 520 -26.50 -3.31 4.01
N PRO A 521 -27.16 -4.41 3.61
CA PRO A 521 -26.47 -5.55 3.00
C PRO A 521 -25.59 -5.16 1.80
N GLN A 522 -26.04 -4.19 0.98
CA GLN A 522 -25.27 -3.72 -0.17
C GLN A 522 -23.97 -3.03 0.23
N VAL A 523 -23.97 -2.27 1.33
CA VAL A 523 -22.75 -1.61 1.85
C VAL A 523 -21.80 -2.65 2.45
N LEU A 524 -22.32 -3.65 3.17
CA LEU A 524 -21.52 -4.73 3.73
C LEU A 524 -20.81 -5.59 2.68
N LEU A 525 -21.30 -5.61 1.44
CA LEU A 525 -20.67 -6.30 0.31
C LEU A 525 -19.54 -5.49 -0.36
N LYS A 526 -19.37 -4.21 -0.01
CA LYS A 526 -18.34 -3.35 -0.60
C LYS A 526 -16.98 -3.69 0.00
N TRP A 527 -16.05 -4.14 -0.84
CA TRP A 527 -14.72 -4.56 -0.40
C TRP A 527 -13.93 -3.44 0.29
N ARG A 528 -14.08 -2.18 -0.13
CA ARG A 528 -13.44 -1.01 0.54
C ARG A 528 -13.97 -0.81 1.96
N PHE A 529 -15.27 -1.04 2.18
CA PHE A 529 -15.85 -1.02 3.53
C PHE A 529 -15.32 -2.18 4.38
N GLN A 530 -15.26 -3.38 3.78
CA GLN A 530 -14.71 -4.59 4.43
C GLN A 530 -13.22 -4.42 4.81
N GLN A 531 -12.41 -3.73 4.01
CA GLN A 531 -11.00 -3.44 4.34
C GLN A 531 -10.88 -2.56 5.59
N GLY A 532 -11.68 -1.49 5.68
CA GLY A 532 -11.71 -0.63 6.86
C GLY A 532 -12.12 -1.40 8.12
N LEU A 533 -13.15 -2.25 8.01
CA LEU A 533 -13.56 -3.14 9.10
C LEU A 533 -12.44 -4.11 9.50
N TYR A 534 -11.84 -4.79 8.51
CA TYR A 534 -10.77 -5.76 8.77
C TYR A 534 -9.66 -5.11 9.57
N ARG A 535 -9.21 -3.92 9.17
CA ARG A 535 -8.22 -3.14 9.93
C ARG A 535 -8.62 -2.83 11.35
N ALA A 536 -9.83 -2.29 11.55
CA ALA A 536 -10.28 -1.88 12.88
C ALA A 536 -10.37 -3.07 13.85
N TYR A 537 -10.90 -4.21 13.39
CA TYR A 537 -10.98 -5.43 14.19
C TYR A 537 -9.61 -6.07 14.45
N TYR A 538 -8.74 -6.11 13.44
CA TYR A 538 -7.38 -6.62 13.58
C TYR A 538 -6.60 -5.80 14.61
N ASP A 539 -6.66 -4.46 14.51
CA ASP A 539 -5.97 -3.57 15.44
C ASP A 539 -6.37 -3.79 16.89
N ALA A 540 -7.68 -3.85 17.14
CA ALA A 540 -8.20 -4.05 18.48
C ALA A 540 -7.90 -5.45 19.02
N TYR A 541 -7.92 -6.48 18.18
CA TYR A 541 -7.52 -7.83 18.58
C TYR A 541 -6.05 -7.86 19.02
N GLN A 542 -5.16 -7.24 18.25
CA GLN A 542 -3.74 -7.18 18.57
C GLN A 542 -3.46 -6.36 19.84
N ALA A 543 -4.17 -5.24 20.05
CA ALA A 543 -4.04 -4.46 21.27
C ALA A 543 -4.40 -5.27 22.53
N ARG A 544 -5.52 -6.01 22.50
CA ARG A 544 -5.94 -6.89 23.61
C ARG A 544 -4.93 -8.01 23.87
N ARG A 545 -4.41 -8.62 22.80
CA ARG A 545 -3.43 -9.69 22.91
C ARG A 545 -2.08 -9.22 23.41
N LEU A 546 -1.60 -8.08 22.94
CA LEU A 546 -0.34 -7.51 23.40
C LEU A 546 -0.39 -7.27 24.91
N ALA A 547 -1.47 -6.69 25.43
CA ALA A 547 -1.65 -6.48 26.87
C ALA A 547 -1.65 -7.82 27.64
N TYR A 548 -2.41 -8.80 27.17
CA TYR A 548 -2.50 -10.12 27.80
C TYR A 548 -1.15 -10.86 27.81
N GLU A 549 -0.47 -10.95 26.67
CA GLU A 549 0.80 -11.67 26.55
C GLU A 549 1.94 -10.97 27.30
N THR A 550 1.89 -9.64 27.42
CA THR A 550 2.83 -8.85 28.24
C THR A 550 2.66 -9.17 29.72
N GLU A 551 1.42 -9.22 30.20
CA GLU A 551 1.12 -9.59 31.60
C GLU A 551 1.55 -11.03 31.92
N LEU A 552 1.31 -11.98 31.01
CA LEU A 552 1.78 -13.36 31.18
C LEU A 552 3.30 -13.45 31.25
N GLU A 553 4.03 -12.70 30.43
CA GLU A 553 5.51 -12.66 30.52
C GLU A 553 5.93 -12.11 31.89
N GLN A 554 5.32 -11.02 32.36
CA GLN A 554 5.65 -10.44 33.67
C GLN A 554 5.41 -11.42 34.83
N GLN A 555 4.24 -12.09 34.85
CA GLN A 555 3.93 -13.12 35.84
C GLN A 555 4.92 -14.29 35.81
N ALA A 556 5.35 -14.70 34.62
CA ALA A 556 6.37 -15.74 34.47
C ALA A 556 7.72 -15.29 35.03
N MET A 557 8.14 -14.05 34.75
CA MET A 557 9.35 -13.46 35.32
C MET A 557 9.28 -13.38 36.86
N ASP A 558 8.11 -13.13 37.45
CA ASP A 558 7.92 -13.13 38.91
C ASP A 558 8.08 -14.53 39.54
N GLN A 559 7.71 -15.60 38.84
CA GLN A 559 8.02 -16.97 39.28
C GLN A 559 9.53 -17.26 39.21
N LEU A 560 10.21 -16.80 38.16
CA LEU A 560 11.66 -16.96 38.04
C LEU A 560 12.43 -16.22 39.13
N ARG A 561 11.95 -15.04 39.59
CA ARG A 561 12.56 -14.30 40.70
C ARG A 561 12.55 -15.06 42.03
N GLN A 562 11.62 -16.00 42.20
CA GLN A 562 11.49 -16.84 43.40
C GLN A 562 12.39 -18.08 43.37
N VAL A 563 13.35 -18.18 42.43
CA VAL A 563 14.22 -19.35 42.24
C VAL A 563 14.98 -19.78 43.51
N ARG A 564 15.32 -18.82 44.40
CA ARG A 564 16.03 -19.11 45.65
C ARG A 564 15.16 -19.91 46.63
N GLU A 565 13.86 -19.64 46.64
CA GLU A 565 12.88 -20.25 47.54
C GLU A 565 12.28 -21.53 46.93
N LEU A 566 11.95 -21.51 45.63
CA LEU A 566 11.25 -22.61 44.94
C LEU A 566 12.18 -23.68 44.37
N GLY A 567 13.44 -23.35 44.10
CA GLY A 567 14.34 -24.16 43.28
C GLY A 567 14.11 -23.98 41.77
N SER A 568 15.14 -24.26 40.96
CA SER A 568 15.15 -23.91 39.53
C SER A 568 14.08 -24.63 38.72
N LEU A 569 13.85 -25.92 38.97
CA LEU A 569 12.90 -26.73 38.19
C LEU A 569 11.46 -26.25 38.38
N ILE A 570 11.03 -26.08 39.64
CA ILE A 570 9.67 -25.62 39.97
C ILE A 570 9.44 -24.20 39.44
N ALA A 571 10.42 -23.30 39.58
CA ALA A 571 10.31 -21.94 39.07
C ALA A 571 10.12 -21.93 37.54
N MET A 572 10.90 -22.72 36.79
CA MET A 572 10.76 -22.84 35.33
C MET A 572 9.43 -23.48 34.93
N ASP A 573 8.99 -24.55 35.59
CA ASP A 573 7.72 -25.22 35.29
C ASP A 573 6.52 -24.29 35.48
N ARG A 574 6.51 -23.50 36.56
CA ARG A 574 5.46 -22.51 36.81
C ARG A 574 5.49 -21.38 35.78
N ALA A 575 6.67 -20.86 35.48
CA ALA A 575 6.84 -19.80 34.47
C ALA A 575 6.39 -20.27 33.08
N GLU A 576 6.76 -21.50 32.69
CA GLU A 576 6.34 -22.13 31.43
C GLU A 576 4.83 -22.31 31.35
N ALA A 577 4.21 -22.84 32.41
CA ALA A 577 2.75 -23.00 32.48
C ALA A 577 2.00 -21.66 32.32
N ILE A 578 2.54 -20.56 32.89
CA ILE A 578 1.96 -19.23 32.75
C ILE A 578 2.02 -18.74 31.30
N VAL A 579 3.19 -18.79 30.65
CA VAL A 579 3.31 -18.28 29.27
C VAL A 579 2.56 -19.14 28.25
N ASP A 580 2.30 -20.42 28.54
CA ASP A 580 1.49 -21.32 27.71
C ASP A 580 -0.01 -20.95 27.71
N ARG A 581 -0.48 -20.18 28.70
CA ARG A 581 -1.86 -19.66 28.74
C ARG A 581 -2.20 -18.75 27.57
N ALA A 582 -1.19 -18.15 26.92
CA ALA A 582 -1.39 -17.41 25.68
C ALA A 582 -1.93 -18.28 24.52
N VAL A 583 -1.83 -19.62 24.61
CA VAL A 583 -2.40 -20.57 23.63
C VAL A 583 -3.65 -21.24 24.19
N THR A 584 -3.63 -21.67 25.45
CA THR A 584 -4.72 -22.45 26.06
C THR A 584 -5.90 -21.58 26.54
N GLU A 585 -5.67 -20.31 26.86
CA GLU A 585 -6.64 -19.33 27.36
C GLU A 585 -6.60 -18.06 26.48
N ARG A 586 -7.03 -18.18 25.21
CA ARG A 586 -7.03 -17.03 24.27
C ARG A 586 -8.02 -15.95 24.69
N VAL A 587 -7.62 -14.69 24.53
CA VAL A 587 -8.47 -13.50 24.77
C VAL A 587 -9.10 -12.96 23.48
N ALA A 588 -10.19 -12.21 23.60
CA ALA A 588 -10.86 -11.50 22.49
C ALA A 588 -11.19 -12.40 21.28
N ALA A 589 -11.70 -13.61 21.55
CA ALA A 589 -12.02 -14.61 20.54
C ALA A 589 -13.09 -14.14 19.54
N ASP A 590 -13.98 -13.24 19.95
CA ASP A 590 -14.98 -12.58 19.12
C ASP A 590 -14.35 -11.67 18.06
N LEU A 591 -13.39 -10.82 18.44
CA LEU A 591 -12.66 -9.97 17.49
C LEU A 591 -11.88 -10.83 16.50
N ARG A 592 -11.20 -11.86 17.01
CA ARG A 592 -10.47 -12.82 16.17
C ARG A 592 -11.39 -13.49 15.15
N ALA A 593 -12.56 -13.98 15.57
CA ALA A 593 -13.52 -14.60 14.67
C ALA A 593 -13.96 -13.63 13.57
N ARG A 594 -14.24 -12.37 13.93
CA ARG A 594 -14.65 -11.35 12.95
C ARG A 594 -13.57 -11.03 11.93
N VAL A 595 -12.29 -11.00 12.32
CA VAL A 595 -11.16 -10.85 11.39
C VAL A 595 -11.15 -11.98 10.34
N PHE A 596 -11.38 -13.23 10.75
CA PHE A 596 -11.43 -14.36 9.82
C PHE A 596 -12.65 -14.30 8.87
N GLU A 597 -13.81 -13.86 9.37
CA GLU A 597 -15.01 -13.65 8.54
C GLU A 597 -14.78 -12.56 7.48
N LEU A 598 -14.17 -11.44 7.88
CA LEU A 598 -13.86 -10.34 6.98
C LEU A 598 -12.78 -10.73 5.95
N ALA A 599 -11.83 -11.59 6.33
CA ALA A 599 -10.87 -12.13 5.38
C ALA A 599 -11.54 -12.97 4.28
N GLU A 600 -12.51 -13.81 4.64
CA GLU A 600 -13.32 -14.54 3.66
C GLU A 600 -14.13 -13.59 2.78
N ALA A 601 -14.78 -12.57 3.39
CA ALA A 601 -15.56 -11.59 2.65
C ALA A 601 -14.70 -10.85 1.60
N LEU A 602 -13.48 -10.44 1.96
CA LEU A 602 -12.53 -9.78 1.06
C LEU A 602 -12.06 -10.71 -0.08
N TYR A 603 -11.85 -11.99 0.21
CA TYR A 603 -11.53 -12.97 -0.83
C TYR A 603 -12.69 -13.15 -1.82
N GLN A 604 -13.94 -13.15 -1.35
CA GLN A 604 -15.11 -13.28 -2.22
C GLN A 604 -15.40 -12.01 -3.03
N SER A 605 -15.17 -10.83 -2.44
CA SER A 605 -15.54 -9.54 -3.05
C SER A 605 -14.49 -8.99 -4.02
N ILE A 606 -13.20 -9.13 -3.72
CA ILE A 606 -12.11 -8.56 -4.54
C ILE A 606 -10.91 -9.49 -4.72
N ARG A 607 -11.04 -10.77 -4.32
CA ARG A 607 -9.98 -11.79 -4.42
C ARG A 607 -8.73 -11.47 -3.59
N MET A 608 -8.90 -10.79 -2.46
CA MET A 608 -7.78 -10.53 -1.55
C MET A 608 -7.36 -11.81 -0.82
N GLN A 609 -6.09 -12.19 -0.97
CA GLN A 609 -5.52 -13.46 -0.51
C GLN A 609 -4.79 -13.27 0.82
N LEU A 610 -5.56 -13.19 1.91
CA LEU A 610 -5.00 -12.91 3.25
C LEU A 610 -4.38 -14.12 3.97
N SER A 611 -4.32 -15.30 3.33
CA SER A 611 -3.83 -16.55 3.93
C SER A 611 -3.27 -17.48 2.85
N VAL A 612 -2.10 -18.08 3.11
CA VAL A 612 -1.46 -19.08 2.25
C VAL A 612 -2.29 -20.37 2.18
N PRO A 613 -2.62 -21.06 3.29
CA PRO A 613 -3.36 -22.32 3.21
C PRO A 613 -4.79 -22.13 2.70
N ARG A 614 -5.47 -21.04 3.06
CA ARG A 614 -6.90 -20.82 2.71
C ARG A 614 -7.07 -20.20 1.33
N TYR A 615 -6.33 -19.14 1.04
CA TYR A 615 -6.54 -18.31 -0.15
C TYR A 615 -5.40 -18.41 -1.16
N LYS A 616 -4.42 -19.31 -0.93
CA LYS A 616 -3.30 -19.61 -1.84
C LYS A 616 -2.42 -18.41 -2.18
N ALA A 617 -2.35 -17.44 -1.28
CA ALA A 617 -1.31 -16.41 -1.29
C ALA A 617 0.09 -17.05 -1.40
N ILE A 618 1.02 -16.39 -2.08
CA ILE A 618 2.35 -16.95 -2.33
C ILE A 618 3.19 -17.12 -1.05
N SER A 619 3.03 -16.22 -0.08
CA SER A 619 3.69 -16.32 1.23
C SER A 619 3.09 -15.34 2.24
N VAL A 620 3.35 -15.55 3.53
CA VAL A 620 3.04 -14.58 4.60
C VAL A 620 3.68 -13.21 4.36
N GLY A 621 4.84 -13.19 3.69
CA GLY A 621 5.58 -12.00 3.31
C GLY A 621 4.92 -11.15 2.22
N ARG A 622 3.81 -11.64 1.66
CA ARG A 622 3.09 -11.10 0.49
C ARG A 622 1.60 -10.91 0.80
N GLY A 623 1.33 -10.28 1.94
CA GLY A 623 -0.01 -9.86 2.35
C GLY A 623 -0.87 -10.93 3.02
N ALA A 624 -0.36 -12.14 3.27
CA ALA A 624 -1.07 -13.19 3.99
C ALA A 624 -0.97 -13.06 5.53
N ASN A 625 -1.32 -11.88 6.05
CA ASN A 625 -1.21 -11.53 7.46
C ASN A 625 -2.17 -12.29 8.40
N LEU A 626 -3.21 -12.96 7.86
CA LEU A 626 -4.13 -13.78 8.66
C LEU A 626 -3.40 -14.98 9.29
N ASP A 627 -2.38 -15.50 8.61
CA ASP A 627 -1.57 -16.63 9.11
C ASP A 627 -0.62 -16.21 10.23
N LEU A 628 -0.32 -14.91 10.32
CA LEU A 628 0.54 -14.31 11.35
C LEU A 628 -0.25 -13.75 12.52
N VAL A 629 -1.58 -13.76 12.44
CA VAL A 629 -2.47 -13.12 13.43
C VAL A 629 -2.14 -13.59 14.84
N ASP A 630 -1.79 -14.87 15.06
CA ASP A 630 -1.52 -15.46 16.37
C ASP A 630 -0.02 -15.65 16.69
N ILE A 631 0.89 -15.00 15.95
CA ILE A 631 2.33 -15.03 16.26
C ILE A 631 2.56 -14.48 17.69
N PRO A 632 3.52 -15.03 18.47
CA PRO A 632 3.78 -14.54 19.83
C PRO A 632 4.24 -13.08 19.82
N LEU A 633 3.63 -12.28 20.71
CA LEU A 633 3.92 -10.86 20.94
C LEU A 633 4.84 -10.63 22.15
N ASN A 634 5.20 -11.70 22.84
CA ASN A 634 6.12 -11.71 23.98
C ASN A 634 7.30 -12.68 23.71
N SER A 635 8.20 -12.80 24.67
CA SER A 635 9.42 -13.62 24.60
C SER A 635 9.19 -15.08 24.97
N ARG A 636 7.95 -15.60 24.99
CA ARG A 636 7.65 -16.95 25.47
C ARG A 636 8.44 -18.05 24.78
N ILE A 637 8.65 -17.97 23.46
CA ILE A 637 9.36 -19.01 22.70
C ILE A 637 10.84 -19.02 23.11
N TRP A 638 11.44 -17.84 23.22
CA TRP A 638 12.81 -17.68 23.73
C TRP A 638 12.95 -18.20 25.17
N LEU A 639 12.00 -17.88 26.05
CA LEU A 639 11.99 -18.37 27.44
C LEU A 639 11.95 -19.90 27.50
N LYS A 640 11.10 -20.54 26.68
CA LYS A 640 10.99 -22.01 26.64
C LYS A 640 12.28 -22.68 26.14
N GLU A 641 12.93 -22.11 25.13
CA GLU A 641 14.25 -22.58 24.67
C GLU A 641 15.28 -22.48 25.80
N ARG A 642 15.33 -21.33 26.50
CA ARG A 642 16.22 -21.15 27.65
C ARG A 642 15.91 -22.12 28.80
N PHE A 643 14.65 -22.37 29.12
CA PHE A 643 14.29 -23.36 30.15
C PHE A 643 14.75 -24.77 29.76
N SER A 644 14.60 -25.15 28.49
CA SER A 644 15.10 -26.44 27.99
C SER A 644 16.62 -26.56 28.14
N GLU A 645 17.37 -25.51 27.79
CA GLU A 645 18.83 -25.48 27.96
C GLU A 645 19.23 -25.60 29.44
N LEU A 646 18.58 -24.84 30.32
CA LEU A 646 18.89 -24.86 31.75
C LEU A 646 18.50 -26.18 32.41
N ARG A 647 17.39 -26.82 32.02
CA ARG A 647 17.03 -28.17 32.52
C ARG A 647 18.08 -29.21 32.16
N GLY A 648 18.84 -29.01 31.08
CA GLY A 648 19.95 -29.88 30.67
C GLY A 648 21.24 -29.73 31.47
N LEU A 649 21.33 -28.74 32.37
CA LEU A 649 22.50 -28.55 33.25
C LEU A 649 22.39 -29.43 34.49
N ASP A 650 23.50 -30.04 34.90
CA ASP A 650 23.53 -31.00 36.01
C ASP A 650 23.32 -30.34 37.38
N SER A 651 23.88 -29.14 37.59
CA SER A 651 23.91 -28.49 38.91
C SER A 651 22.80 -27.46 39.12
N GLU A 652 22.22 -27.46 40.33
CA GLU A 652 21.26 -26.43 40.75
C GLU A 652 21.87 -25.03 40.73
N TYR A 653 23.17 -24.93 41.02
CA TYR A 653 23.91 -23.68 40.98
C TYR A 653 23.96 -23.08 39.57
N ASP A 654 24.31 -23.87 38.56
CA ASP A 654 24.39 -23.39 37.18
C ASP A 654 23.00 -23.03 36.62
N ARG A 655 21.96 -23.79 36.98
CA ARG A 655 20.58 -23.47 36.63
C ARG A 655 20.12 -22.16 37.26
N ARG A 656 20.41 -21.95 38.55
CA ARG A 656 20.11 -20.68 39.25
C ARG A 656 20.86 -19.51 38.63
N ARG A 657 22.14 -19.67 38.25
CA ARG A 657 22.90 -18.63 37.54
C ARG A 657 22.25 -18.30 36.20
N GLY A 658 21.86 -19.30 35.42
CA GLY A 658 21.19 -19.07 34.14
C GLY A 658 19.81 -18.43 34.27
N ILE A 659 19.05 -18.74 35.33
CA ILE A 659 17.80 -18.03 35.65
C ILE A 659 18.08 -16.58 36.06
N ASP A 660 19.13 -16.34 36.84
CA ASP A 660 19.54 -14.99 37.24
C ASP A 660 19.93 -14.15 36.01
N GLU A 661 20.62 -14.72 35.02
CA GLU A 661 20.89 -14.08 33.73
C GLU A 661 19.60 -13.68 32.99
N ILE A 662 18.57 -14.52 33.00
CA ILE A 662 17.27 -14.22 32.39
C ILE A 662 16.59 -13.05 33.13
N VAL A 663 16.53 -13.12 34.47
CA VAL A 663 15.86 -12.13 35.31
C VAL A 663 16.58 -10.77 35.28
N ASN A 664 17.91 -10.78 35.24
CA ASN A 664 18.76 -9.58 35.24
C ASN A 664 19.23 -9.18 33.84
N TRP A 665 18.63 -9.70 32.77
CA TRP A 665 19.09 -9.48 31.39
C TRP A 665 19.32 -8.00 31.04
N THR A 666 18.40 -7.14 31.45
CA THR A 666 18.45 -5.69 31.16
C THR A 666 19.18 -4.88 32.23
N ASN A 667 19.80 -5.52 33.21
CA ASN A 667 20.54 -4.85 34.28
C ASN A 667 22.01 -4.70 33.87
N PRO A 668 22.52 -3.48 33.64
CA PRO A 668 23.91 -3.25 33.29
C PRO A 668 24.85 -3.21 34.52
N GLY A 669 24.30 -3.32 35.74
CA GLY A 669 25.03 -3.10 36.99
C GLY A 669 25.16 -1.62 37.37
N PRO A 670 25.68 -1.31 38.57
CA PRO A 670 25.83 0.06 39.05
C PRO A 670 26.71 0.93 38.12
N GLY A 671 26.21 2.12 37.78
CA GLY A 671 26.92 3.04 36.88
C GLY A 671 26.95 2.61 35.42
N GLY A 672 26.20 1.57 35.04
CA GLY A 672 26.01 1.15 33.66
C GLY A 672 24.68 1.59 33.06
N PHE A 673 24.54 1.43 31.75
CA PHE A 673 23.37 1.80 30.96
C PHE A 673 22.90 0.62 30.11
N TYR A 674 21.61 0.56 29.82
CA TYR A 674 21.02 -0.43 28.91
C TYR A 674 20.01 0.24 27.98
N ASP A 675 20.13 -0.05 26.70
CA ASP A 675 19.28 0.45 25.63
C ASP A 675 18.73 -0.72 24.79
N ASP A 676 17.41 -0.73 24.58
CA ASP A 676 16.71 -1.56 23.59
C ASP A 676 16.38 -0.65 22.41
N LEU A 677 17.22 -0.70 21.38
CA LEU A 677 17.26 0.31 20.33
C LEU A 677 16.06 0.24 19.37
N GLY A 678 15.31 -0.86 19.38
CA GLY A 678 14.04 -0.94 18.65
C GLY A 678 12.84 -0.47 19.48
N ASN A 679 13.02 -0.16 20.77
CA ASN A 679 11.96 0.30 21.65
C ASN A 679 12.05 1.81 21.86
N LEU A 680 11.03 2.54 21.40
CA LEU A 680 10.95 3.99 21.50
C LEU A 680 11.06 4.53 22.93
N THR A 681 10.68 3.72 23.92
CA THR A 681 10.70 4.09 25.35
C THR A 681 12.00 3.69 26.06
N ARG A 682 12.93 3.00 25.39
CA ARG A 682 14.16 2.45 25.99
C ARG A 682 15.41 2.70 25.15
N GLN A 683 15.44 3.82 24.44
CA GLN A 683 16.57 4.24 23.59
C GLN A 683 17.11 5.65 23.93
N PRO A 684 17.24 6.04 25.22
CA PRO A 684 17.60 7.40 25.61
C PRO A 684 18.92 7.92 25.00
N HIS A 685 19.83 7.03 24.63
CA HIS A 685 21.13 7.40 24.08
C HIS A 685 21.18 7.34 22.55
N LEU A 686 20.12 6.92 21.85
CA LEU A 686 20.12 6.81 20.38
C LEU A 686 20.04 8.20 19.72
N VAL A 687 20.98 8.51 18.83
CA VAL A 687 20.93 9.74 18.03
C VAL A 687 20.02 9.52 16.82
N ARG A 688 18.81 10.07 16.88
CA ARG A 688 17.74 9.77 15.90
C ARG A 688 17.80 10.53 14.58
N GLY A 689 18.45 11.69 14.54
CA GLY A 689 18.48 12.56 13.35
C GLY A 689 17.25 13.47 13.24
N ILE A 690 16.94 13.89 12.01
CA ILE A 690 15.91 14.91 11.72
C ILE A 690 14.47 14.37 11.69
N GLY A 691 14.29 13.04 11.69
CA GLY A 691 12.99 12.38 11.77
C GLY A 691 12.28 12.21 10.42
N ALA A 692 11.25 11.36 10.42
CA ALA A 692 10.55 10.93 9.20
C ALA A 692 9.84 12.05 8.43
N ASP A 693 9.54 13.17 9.10
CA ASP A 693 8.82 14.29 8.49
C ASP A 693 9.68 15.04 7.47
N ALA A 694 10.98 15.16 7.75
CA ALA A 694 11.97 15.76 6.86
C ALA A 694 12.79 14.71 6.08
N ASP A 695 12.79 13.46 6.54
CA ASP A 695 13.56 12.35 5.97
C ASP A 695 12.73 11.06 5.91
N PRO A 696 11.73 10.97 5.00
CA PRO A 696 10.79 9.85 4.96
C PRO A 696 11.42 8.53 4.51
N GLU A 697 12.60 8.57 3.88
CA GLU A 697 13.39 7.37 3.53
C GLU A 697 14.40 6.97 4.62
N PHE A 698 14.51 7.76 5.69
CA PHE A 698 15.47 7.59 6.79
C PHE A 698 16.94 7.54 6.32
N ARG A 699 17.30 8.37 5.35
CA ARG A 699 18.66 8.46 4.80
C ARG A 699 19.65 9.10 5.77
N GLN A 700 19.18 10.03 6.59
CA GLN A 700 19.96 10.78 7.57
C GLN A 700 19.50 10.50 9.02
N SER A 701 18.33 9.89 9.19
CA SER A 701 17.72 9.53 10.45
C SER A 701 17.83 8.03 10.73
N SER A 702 17.85 7.64 12.01
CA SER A 702 17.68 6.23 12.37
C SER A 702 16.21 5.82 12.24
N ARG A 703 15.94 4.57 11.87
CA ARG A 703 14.59 3.99 11.88
C ARG A 703 14.51 2.73 12.71
N VAL A 704 13.29 2.34 13.10
CA VAL A 704 13.04 1.01 13.66
C VAL A 704 13.01 -0.02 12.54
N GLY A 705 13.82 -1.08 12.67
CA GLY A 705 13.78 -2.27 11.83
C GLY A 705 13.22 -3.47 12.58
N PHE A 706 12.74 -4.46 11.84
CA PHE A 706 12.09 -5.65 12.41
C PHE A 706 12.67 -6.97 11.90
N SER A 707 12.58 -8.02 12.72
CA SER A 707 12.96 -9.40 12.41
C SER A 707 11.80 -10.36 12.71
N GLY A 708 11.44 -11.18 11.71
CA GLY A 708 10.36 -12.16 11.82
C GLY A 708 10.71 -13.47 12.54
N ARG A 709 11.91 -13.60 13.12
CA ARG A 709 12.33 -14.83 13.80
C ARG A 709 11.59 -15.00 15.14
N VAL A 710 10.66 -15.97 15.17
CA VAL A 710 9.73 -16.20 16.27
C VAL A 710 10.38 -16.60 17.59
N ASN A 711 11.55 -17.24 17.55
CA ASN A 711 12.26 -17.73 18.73
C ASN A 711 13.24 -16.71 19.32
N HIS A 712 13.39 -15.55 18.68
CA HIS A 712 14.18 -14.47 19.23
C HIS A 712 13.41 -13.76 20.36
N ARG A 713 14.13 -13.29 21.38
CA ARG A 713 13.60 -12.36 22.38
C ARG A 713 12.99 -11.13 21.68
N ILE A 714 11.93 -10.54 22.24
CA ILE A 714 11.25 -9.40 21.60
C ILE A 714 12.21 -8.24 21.30
N SER A 715 13.16 -7.94 22.20
CA SER A 715 14.17 -6.90 21.98
C SER A 715 15.17 -7.21 20.85
N TRP A 716 15.19 -8.44 20.32
CA TRP A 716 15.97 -8.82 19.13
C TRP A 716 15.13 -8.84 17.84
N ARG A 717 13.81 -8.70 17.99
CA ARG A 717 12.83 -8.66 16.88
C ARG A 717 12.52 -7.25 16.44
N ARG A 718 12.98 -6.25 17.20
CA ARG A 718 13.03 -4.83 16.88
C ARG A 718 14.47 -4.34 17.03
N LEU A 719 14.90 -3.39 16.22
CA LEU A 719 16.28 -2.89 16.19
C LEU A 719 16.32 -1.45 15.68
N ALA A 720 17.37 -0.71 16.01
CA ALA A 720 17.68 0.54 15.29
C ALA A 720 18.42 0.21 14.00
N GLU A 721 18.05 0.89 12.91
CA GLU A 721 18.57 0.70 11.57
C GLU A 721 18.98 2.03 10.93
N SER A 722 20.15 2.07 10.29
CA SER A 722 20.56 3.17 9.40
C SER A 722 20.37 2.81 7.91
N ARG A 723 20.55 3.76 6.99
CA ARG A 723 20.42 3.56 5.54
C ARG A 723 21.71 3.88 4.81
N TYR A 724 22.00 3.11 3.77
CA TYR A 724 23.20 3.24 2.94
C TYR A 724 24.46 3.44 3.78
N ASP A 725 25.22 4.51 3.55
CA ASP A 725 26.48 4.76 4.24
C ASP A 725 26.29 5.60 5.51
N ALA A 726 25.03 5.95 5.86
CA ALA A 726 24.74 6.66 7.09
C ALA A 726 25.09 5.79 8.30
N PRO A 727 25.82 6.34 9.28
CA PRO A 727 26.16 5.61 10.49
C PRO A 727 24.94 5.50 11.42
N LEU A 728 24.98 4.51 12.30
CA LEU A 728 24.12 4.49 13.49
C LEU A 728 24.94 5.03 14.67
N ARG A 729 24.37 5.96 15.45
CA ARG A 729 25.11 6.64 16.52
C ARG A 729 24.37 6.58 17.85
N MET A 730 25.12 6.44 18.94
CA MET A 730 24.63 6.64 20.30
C MET A 730 25.53 7.63 21.04
N ARG A 731 24.94 8.43 21.94
CA ARG A 731 25.66 9.37 22.80
C ARG A 731 25.31 9.14 24.26
N TYR A 732 26.35 8.91 25.06
CA TYR A 732 26.28 8.85 26.52
C TYR A 732 26.92 10.11 27.10
N THR A 733 26.40 10.56 28.24
CA THR A 733 26.90 11.73 28.96
C THR A 733 26.92 11.43 30.46
N ASN A 734 27.71 12.20 31.22
CA ASN A 734 27.87 12.02 32.67
C ASN A 734 28.45 10.66 33.07
N LEU A 735 29.38 10.13 32.28
CA LEU A 735 30.18 8.96 32.65
C LEU A 735 31.20 9.34 33.71
N ASP A 736 31.51 8.41 34.62
CA ASP A 736 32.63 8.53 35.55
C ASP A 736 33.96 8.52 34.79
N PRO A 737 34.72 9.63 34.73
CA PRO A 737 35.94 9.73 33.94
C PRO A 737 37.10 8.87 34.46
N SER A 738 37.00 8.38 35.69
CA SER A 738 38.01 7.53 36.32
C SER A 738 37.75 6.03 36.08
N ALA A 739 36.57 5.68 35.59
CA ALA A 739 36.17 4.29 35.40
C ALA A 739 36.60 3.74 34.04
N HIS A 740 36.74 2.42 33.98
CA HIS A 740 36.85 1.70 32.72
C HIS A 740 35.49 1.14 32.32
N TYR A 741 35.16 1.22 31.03
CA TYR A 741 33.92 0.70 30.49
C TYR A 741 34.17 -0.40 29.46
N LYS A 742 33.20 -1.29 29.31
CA LYS A 742 33.06 -2.17 28.16
C LYS A 742 31.68 -1.97 27.53
N VAL A 743 31.61 -2.12 26.21
CA VAL A 743 30.34 -2.16 25.50
C VAL A 743 29.95 -3.62 25.27
N ARG A 744 28.71 -3.97 25.62
CA ARG A 744 28.08 -5.23 25.24
C ARG A 744 27.02 -4.94 24.20
N VAL A 745 26.98 -5.68 23.10
CA VAL A 745 26.09 -5.40 21.97
C VAL A 745 25.43 -6.68 21.48
N VAL A 746 24.15 -6.62 21.12
CA VAL A 746 23.48 -7.62 20.29
C VAL A 746 23.28 -7.06 18.90
N TYR A 747 24.01 -7.63 17.93
CA TYR A 747 23.83 -7.29 16.53
C TYR A 747 22.68 -8.10 15.91
N GLY A 748 21.68 -7.39 15.37
CA GLY A 748 20.50 -7.98 14.75
C GLY A 748 20.44 -7.80 13.23
N GLY A 749 19.38 -8.33 12.64
CA GLY A 749 19.00 -8.07 11.24
C GLY A 749 19.81 -8.84 10.20
N ARG A 750 20.13 -8.19 9.08
CA ARG A 750 20.88 -8.74 7.95
C ARG A 750 22.29 -9.11 8.37
N ASN A 751 22.80 -10.20 7.82
CA ASN A 751 24.22 -10.54 7.85
C ASN A 751 24.99 -9.51 7.00
N CYS A 752 25.67 -8.59 7.67
CA CYS A 752 26.61 -7.66 7.08
C CYS A 752 27.77 -7.46 8.07
N GLU A 753 28.93 -7.05 7.56
CA GLU A 753 30.03 -6.66 8.43
C GLU A 753 29.76 -5.29 9.04
N VAL A 754 30.12 -5.15 10.30
CA VAL A 754 29.93 -3.92 11.09
C VAL A 754 31.23 -3.54 11.75
N ARG A 755 31.56 -2.24 11.70
CA ARG A 755 32.67 -1.61 12.42
C ARG A 755 32.10 -0.72 13.52
N LEU A 756 32.75 -0.70 14.68
CA LEU A 756 32.40 0.17 15.80
C LEU A 756 33.59 1.02 16.21
N VAL A 757 33.38 2.32 16.28
CA VAL A 757 34.35 3.31 16.79
C VAL A 757 33.73 4.15 17.90
N ALA A 758 34.56 4.64 18.81
CA ALA A 758 34.25 5.67 19.79
C ALA A 758 34.81 7.03 19.34
N ASP A 759 34.05 8.10 19.56
CA ASP A 759 34.40 9.51 19.28
C ASP A 759 35.01 9.73 17.90
N GLU A 760 34.40 9.07 16.91
CA GLU A 760 34.71 9.08 15.48
C GLU A 760 36.09 8.56 15.04
N GLY A 761 37.03 8.34 15.96
CA GLY A 761 38.42 7.95 15.65
C GLY A 761 38.97 6.72 16.37
N LEU A 762 38.45 6.37 17.55
CA LEU A 762 39.01 5.30 18.38
C LEU A 762 38.32 3.96 18.06
N GLU A 763 39.05 3.03 17.44
CA GLU A 763 38.47 1.74 17.06
C GLU A 763 38.23 0.84 18.28
N ILE A 764 36.97 0.39 18.45
CA ILE A 764 36.58 -0.63 19.43
C ILE A 764 36.70 -2.02 18.79
N HIS A 765 36.19 -2.18 17.57
CA HIS A 765 36.46 -3.35 16.75
C HIS A 765 36.42 -3.00 15.25
N PRO A 766 37.21 -3.69 14.40
CA PRO A 766 37.21 -3.50 12.96
C PRO A 766 35.89 -4.01 12.35
N PHE A 767 35.81 -4.08 11.02
CA PHE A 767 34.72 -4.79 10.36
C PHE A 767 34.71 -6.26 10.78
N ILE A 768 33.72 -6.64 11.59
CA ILE A 768 33.49 -8.01 12.01
C ILE A 768 32.18 -8.53 11.43
N ARG A 769 32.10 -9.85 11.24
CA ARG A 769 30.82 -10.51 10.94
C ARG A 769 29.99 -10.57 12.23
N LYS A 770 28.70 -10.29 12.11
CA LYS A 770 27.75 -10.47 13.21
C LYS A 770 27.66 -11.96 13.58
N GLU A 771 27.53 -12.23 14.87
CA GLU A 771 27.22 -13.55 15.39
C GLU A 771 25.87 -14.06 14.84
N SER A 772 25.82 -15.35 14.49
CA SER A 772 24.60 -16.01 14.01
C SER A 772 24.51 -17.41 14.66
N PRO A 773 23.53 -17.67 15.55
CA PRO A 773 22.43 -16.78 15.96
C PRO A 773 22.90 -15.52 16.72
N PRO A 774 22.10 -14.44 16.75
CA PRO A 774 22.43 -13.26 17.53
C PRO A 774 22.64 -13.60 19.00
N ARG A 775 23.72 -13.07 19.58
CA ARG A 775 24.06 -13.20 21.00
C ARG A 775 24.81 -11.95 21.46
N PRO A 776 24.80 -11.64 22.77
CA PRO A 776 25.62 -10.55 23.29
C PRO A 776 27.10 -10.81 23.05
N VAL A 777 27.80 -9.80 22.54
CA VAL A 777 29.27 -9.77 22.40
C VAL A 777 29.82 -8.57 23.14
N GLU A 778 31.00 -8.70 23.73
CA GLU A 778 31.60 -7.66 24.57
C GLU A 778 32.92 -7.16 23.98
N PHE A 779 33.15 -5.85 24.07
CA PHE A 779 34.37 -5.19 23.64
C PHE A 779 34.78 -4.12 24.66
N ASP A 780 36.08 -3.98 24.86
CA ASP A 780 36.63 -2.94 25.72
C ASP A 780 36.58 -1.57 25.04
N ILE A 781 36.24 -0.54 25.81
CA ILE A 781 36.25 0.84 25.33
C ILE A 781 37.61 1.46 25.73
N PRO A 782 38.35 2.07 24.79
CA PRO A 782 39.56 2.81 25.11
C PRO A 782 39.28 3.90 26.15
N ARG A 783 40.09 3.97 27.21
CA ARG A 783 39.87 4.93 28.32
C ARG A 783 39.72 6.37 27.82
N GLN A 784 40.55 6.76 26.84
CA GLN A 784 40.53 8.07 26.20
C GLN A 784 39.14 8.47 25.69
N ALA A 785 38.29 7.53 25.30
CA ALA A 785 36.94 7.79 24.79
C ALA A 785 35.90 8.10 25.90
N THR A 786 36.33 8.14 27.16
CA THR A 786 35.43 8.38 28.31
C THR A 786 36.02 9.36 29.33
N GLU A 787 37.22 9.90 29.07
CA GLU A 787 37.99 10.74 30.00
C GLU A 787 37.37 12.12 30.23
N ASP A 788 36.49 12.59 29.35
CA ASP A 788 35.76 13.85 29.47
C ASP A 788 34.32 13.65 30.01
N GLY A 789 33.92 12.41 30.29
CA GLY A 789 32.59 12.04 30.78
C GLY A 789 31.52 11.91 29.69
N ASP A 790 31.86 12.13 28.42
CA ASP A 790 30.98 11.91 27.27
C ASP A 790 31.52 10.74 26.42
N LEU A 791 30.65 10.05 25.70
CA LEU A 791 31.05 8.97 24.79
C LEU A 791 30.09 8.90 23.61
N THR A 792 30.62 8.94 22.39
CA THR A 792 29.87 8.70 21.17
C THR A 792 30.25 7.37 20.53
N LEU A 793 29.31 6.42 20.49
CA LEU A 793 29.47 5.16 19.76
C LEU A 793 28.94 5.29 18.34
N THR A 794 29.74 4.91 17.35
CA THR A 794 29.39 4.99 15.93
C THR A 794 29.58 3.65 15.23
N TRP A 795 28.47 3.08 14.73
CA TRP A 795 28.47 1.88 13.90
C TRP A 795 28.41 2.24 12.42
N ARG A 796 29.23 1.57 11.61
CA ARG A 796 29.25 1.71 10.15
C ARG A 796 29.26 0.35 9.46
N GLN A 797 28.58 0.25 8.32
CA GLN A 797 28.75 -0.86 7.39
C GLN A 797 29.85 -0.53 6.38
N ARG A 798 30.23 -1.50 5.53
CA ARG A 798 31.11 -1.20 4.41
C ARG A 798 30.47 -0.13 3.51
N PRO A 799 31.20 0.90 3.09
CA PRO A 799 30.66 1.96 2.25
C PRO A 799 30.40 1.47 0.82
N GLY A 800 29.64 2.25 0.06
CA GLY A 800 29.44 2.05 -1.39
C GLY A 800 28.52 0.89 -1.78
N GLN A 801 27.88 0.23 -0.82
CA GLN A 801 27.00 -0.92 -1.08
C GLN A 801 25.69 -0.49 -1.76
N GLY A 802 25.20 -1.37 -2.65
CA GLY A 802 23.92 -1.21 -3.36
C GLY A 802 22.78 -2.05 -2.76
N GLY A 803 21.87 -2.51 -3.62
CA GLY A 803 20.69 -3.29 -3.24
C GLY A 803 19.74 -2.54 -2.32
N SER A 804 19.10 -3.25 -1.38
CA SER A 804 18.03 -2.72 -0.51
C SER A 804 18.34 -1.41 0.24
N GLY A 805 19.61 -1.01 0.35
CA GLY A 805 20.04 0.20 1.05
C GLY A 805 19.95 0.11 2.57
N ARG A 806 19.70 -1.07 3.14
CA ARG A 806 19.70 -1.27 4.60
C ARG A 806 21.14 -1.19 5.12
N GLY A 807 21.35 -0.34 6.14
CA GLY A 807 22.63 -0.05 6.75
C GLY A 807 22.92 -0.89 8.00
N CYS A 808 23.48 -0.25 9.02
CA CYS A 808 23.78 -0.86 10.31
C CYS A 808 22.51 -1.21 11.06
N GLN A 809 22.56 -2.30 11.84
CA GLN A 809 21.42 -2.81 12.59
C GLN A 809 21.88 -3.32 13.94
N VAL A 810 21.38 -2.69 15.01
CA VAL A 810 21.77 -2.98 16.39
C VAL A 810 20.50 -3.12 17.22
N ALA A 811 20.38 -4.23 17.96
CA ALA A 811 19.18 -4.56 18.72
C ALA A 811 19.28 -4.02 20.16
N GLU A 812 20.34 -4.40 20.87
CA GLU A 812 20.54 -4.04 22.28
C GLU A 812 21.97 -3.58 22.52
N VAL A 813 22.14 -2.63 23.44
CA VAL A 813 23.45 -2.15 23.89
C VAL A 813 23.45 -2.04 25.41
N TRP A 814 24.53 -2.48 26.04
CA TRP A 814 24.84 -2.16 27.42
C TRP A 814 26.19 -1.45 27.45
N LEU A 815 26.23 -0.33 28.16
CA LEU A 815 27.49 0.28 28.58
C LEU A 815 27.74 -0.16 30.01
N VAL A 816 28.73 -1.03 30.22
CA VAL A 816 28.98 -1.67 31.52
C VAL A 816 30.23 -1.06 32.13
N LYS A 817 30.07 -0.43 33.30
CA LYS A 817 31.19 -0.02 34.13
C LYS A 817 31.90 -1.26 34.64
N LYS A 818 33.20 -1.40 34.36
CA LYS A 818 34.00 -2.50 34.90
C LYS A 818 34.12 -2.30 36.41
N GLY A 819 33.87 -3.37 37.17
CA GLY A 819 34.16 -3.37 38.60
C GLY A 819 35.64 -3.05 38.82
N SER A 820 35.91 -2.17 39.78
CA SER A 820 37.27 -1.86 40.26
C SER A 820 37.99 -3.09 40.77
#